data_AF-A0A4W5K836-F1
#
_entry.id   AF-A0A4W5K836-F1
#
_cell.length_a   1.000
_cell.length_b   1.000
_cell.length_c   1.000
_cell.angle_alpha   90.00
_cell.angle_beta   90.00
_cell.angle_gamma   90.00
#
_symmetry.space_group_name_H-M   'P 1'
#
loop_
_entity.id
_entity.type
_entity.pdbx_description
1 polymer ?
#
loop_
_entity_poly.entity_id
_entity_poly.type
_entity_poly.pdbx_seq_one_letter_code
_entity_poly.pdbx_strand_id
1 'polypeptide(L)'
;MRTCLLTLIWAFLSLYVNATSISRKTVLEMGGEEDRDGAKGGKLLKRFKRGWMWNQFFLQEEYTGSDKQYIGKLQSDMDKGDGTLKYILTGDGAGDIFTIDENNGDLHANKRLDREEKAFYTLRATVVNKNTGLKLEPETEFIVKLHDINDNEPKFAKELYTASAPERSNIGTSVTQVTATDADDSMYGNSAKLRYSISQGHPYFSVDPSTGIIRTALGPGEMDREKREHYQVVIEAKDMAGQRGGLTGTTTVNITLTDVNDNPPRFSQSIYQFSVPESIKTGIPVGRIKAVDKDLGKNAEMYYSVVSGDGLDMFDVITDKDSQEGIITVLKPLDYEKTRSYTLEIQVQNTQTLDTRFLGYLPTKDMATVRIGIEDVDEPPLFEKASYVMEVKEDAAVGTAVGSVRAMDPDGYNSPVRYSIDRRTDLDRLFNVHSGNGSIFIIRPLDREEAAWHNISVIATEFNKPLQTSWVPVYVRLLDVNDNAPTFASFYETFVCEKTKPGQKIQTVSAVDADDPVGGHKFFFSLAMEWAYRGNFTVKDNENAKSVQSCHQGKGCQLHKSIYLVPVVITDGDFPMQSSTGTLTVRVCTCDREGNMELCNAEAQTSSAGLSTGALVAILLCVIILLMIIVLFAALKRQKKKEPLIISKEDVRDNVVSYNDEGGGEEDTQAFDIGALRNPEAIEESQQRRDIIPSGTLNPPIRRTAILSRDNADVRDFINQRVQDNDR
;
A
#
# COMPACT_ATOMS: atom_id res chain seq x y z
N MET A 1 11.90 32.99 -51.39
CA MET A 1 10.62 33.48 -51.97
C MET A 1 9.97 34.41 -50.94
N ARG A 2 9.71 35.68 -51.29
CA ARG A 2 8.37 36.31 -51.37
C ARG A 2 7.60 36.36 -50.02
N THR A 3 7.66 37.50 -49.28
CA THR A 3 6.68 38.64 -49.22
C THR A 3 5.47 38.33 -48.32
N CYS A 4 4.91 39.20 -47.45
CA CYS A 4 4.92 40.67 -47.22
C CYS A 4 5.08 40.97 -45.70
N LEU A 5 5.73 42.04 -45.21
CA LEU A 5 5.52 43.50 -45.35
C LEU A 5 4.40 44.08 -44.47
N LEU A 6 4.78 44.61 -43.30
CA LEU A 6 4.14 45.76 -42.66
C LEU A 6 5.17 46.45 -41.71
N THR A 7 5.06 47.77 -41.61
CA THR A 7 6.14 48.68 -41.21
C THR A 7 5.88 49.38 -39.89
N LEU A 8 6.93 49.59 -39.08
CA LEU A 8 7.27 50.92 -38.58
C LEU A 8 8.72 50.96 -38.06
N ILE A 9 9.40 52.05 -38.35
CA ILE A 9 10.84 52.27 -38.16
C ILE A 9 11.02 53.17 -36.94
N TRP A 10 12.05 52.95 -36.12
CA TRP A 10 12.95 54.00 -35.59
C TRP A 10 14.06 53.39 -34.71
N ALA A 11 15.32 53.65 -35.07
CA ALA A 11 16.48 53.38 -34.23
C ALA A 11 17.62 54.36 -34.56
N PHE A 12 18.36 54.75 -33.52
CA PHE A 12 19.59 55.56 -33.53
C PHE A 12 19.53 56.99 -34.10
N LEU A 13 19.68 57.97 -33.20
CA LEU A 13 20.91 58.77 -33.22
C LEU A 13 21.31 59.23 -31.80
N SER A 14 22.58 59.62 -31.69
CA SER A 14 23.37 59.83 -30.48
C SER A 14 23.14 61.15 -29.74
N LEU A 15 23.44 61.09 -28.45
CA LEU A 15 23.74 62.21 -27.54
C LEU A 15 24.49 63.39 -28.20
N TYR A 16 23.94 64.59 -28.04
CA TYR A 16 24.72 65.80 -27.76
C TYR A 16 23.87 66.73 -26.88
N VAL A 17 24.32 66.99 -25.66
CA VAL A 17 23.67 67.93 -24.74
C VAL A 17 24.23 69.32 -25.00
N ASN A 18 23.36 70.31 -25.22
CA ASN A 18 23.74 71.70 -25.02
C ASN A 18 22.55 72.50 -24.49
N ALA A 19 22.82 73.41 -23.55
CA ALA A 19 21.80 74.12 -22.80
C ALA A 19 21.11 75.22 -23.63
N THR A 20 19.80 75.39 -23.45
CA THR A 20 19.05 76.53 -24.00
C THR A 20 18.43 77.36 -22.88
N SER A 21 18.97 78.56 -22.69
CA SER A 21 18.32 79.61 -21.91
C SER A 21 17.15 80.20 -22.71
N ILE A 22 16.03 80.47 -22.03
CA ILE A 22 14.89 81.16 -22.65
C ILE A 22 15.20 82.66 -22.69
N SER A 23 15.45 83.18 -23.89
CA SER A 23 15.74 84.58 -24.13
C SER A 23 14.47 85.44 -24.26
N ARG A 24 14.53 86.68 -23.75
CA ARG A 24 13.50 87.71 -23.94
C ARG A 24 13.58 88.30 -25.36
N LYS A 25 12.42 88.59 -25.96
CA LYS A 25 12.34 89.27 -27.26
C LYS A 25 12.91 90.69 -27.21
N THR A 26 13.73 90.99 -28.21
CA THR A 26 14.27 92.30 -28.56
C THR A 26 13.19 93.21 -29.15
N VAL A 27 13.26 94.52 -28.89
CA VAL A 27 12.75 95.57 -29.79
C VAL A 27 13.82 96.65 -29.92
N LEU A 28 14.06 97.05 -31.16
CA LEU A 28 15.18 97.88 -31.65
C LEU A 28 15.28 99.30 -31.05
N GLU A 29 16.53 99.78 -30.92
CA GLU A 29 16.87 101.20 -31.01
C GLU A 29 17.08 101.60 -32.48
N MET A 30 16.59 102.78 -32.87
CA MET A 30 17.13 103.59 -33.96
C MET A 30 16.58 105.02 -33.86
N GLY A 31 17.40 106.02 -34.21
CA GLY A 31 16.97 107.41 -34.40
C GLY A 31 17.19 108.32 -33.19
N GLY A 32 18.34 108.99 -33.17
CA GLY A 32 18.50 110.26 -32.47
C GLY A 32 18.46 111.40 -33.50
N GLU A 33 17.63 112.41 -33.26
CA GLU A 33 17.62 113.66 -34.01
C GLU A 33 17.25 114.79 -33.03
N GLU A 34 17.95 115.92 -33.14
CA GLU A 34 17.74 117.07 -32.25
C GLU A 34 16.47 117.83 -32.65
N ASP A 35 15.68 118.27 -31.67
CA ASP A 35 15.06 119.59 -31.80
C ASP A 35 14.80 120.26 -30.45
N ARG A 36 14.73 121.60 -30.48
CA ARG A 36 14.55 122.46 -29.31
C ARG A 36 13.09 122.85 -29.16
N ASP A 37 12.53 122.78 -27.95
CA ASP A 37 11.89 123.95 -27.34
C ASP A 37 11.49 123.73 -25.88
N GLY A 38 11.39 124.81 -25.11
CA GLY A 38 11.09 124.78 -23.68
C GLY A 38 9.66 125.22 -23.34
N ALA A 39 9.02 124.52 -22.38
CA ALA A 39 7.85 125.04 -21.68
C ALA A 39 7.76 124.50 -20.25
N LYS A 40 7.38 125.37 -19.30
CA LYS A 40 7.17 125.03 -17.88
C LYS A 40 5.87 124.23 -17.71
N GLY A 41 5.91 123.14 -16.96
CA GLY A 41 4.74 122.31 -16.68
C GLY A 41 4.90 121.41 -15.45
N GLY A 42 5.09 121.99 -14.27
CA GLY A 42 5.29 121.23 -13.03
C GLY A 42 4.03 120.48 -12.59
N LYS A 43 3.97 119.16 -12.88
CA LYS A 43 2.98 118.25 -12.31
C LYS A 43 3.65 117.35 -11.27
N LEU A 44 3.27 117.51 -10.02
CA LEU A 44 3.92 116.90 -8.86
C LEU A 44 3.63 115.40 -8.81
N LEU A 45 4.55 114.58 -9.34
CA LEU A 45 4.47 113.12 -9.29
C LEU A 45 4.75 112.62 -7.87
N LYS A 46 3.71 112.24 -7.12
CA LYS A 46 3.87 111.47 -5.88
C LYS A 46 4.44 110.07 -6.21
N ARG A 47 5.74 109.91 -6.01
CA ARG A 47 6.44 108.63 -6.16
C ARG A 47 6.16 107.75 -4.93
N PHE A 48 5.18 106.85 -5.02
CA PHE A 48 5.05 105.77 -4.05
C PHE A 48 6.25 104.83 -4.18
N LYS A 49 7.05 104.74 -3.13
CA LYS A 49 8.20 103.85 -3.05
C LYS A 49 7.69 102.44 -2.71
N ARG A 50 7.31 101.66 -3.73
CA ARG A 50 6.95 100.25 -3.53
C ARG A 50 8.19 99.50 -2.99
N GLY A 51 8.24 99.34 -1.68
CA GLY A 51 9.17 98.43 -1.01
C GLY A 51 8.89 97.00 -1.44
N TRP A 52 9.94 96.18 -1.47
CA TRP A 52 9.79 94.74 -1.69
C TRP A 52 9.29 94.14 -0.37
N MET A 53 8.04 93.65 -0.33
CA MET A 53 7.54 92.93 0.84
C MET A 53 8.14 91.52 0.85
N TRP A 54 9.04 91.29 1.80
CA TRP A 54 9.54 89.95 2.13
C TRP A 54 8.52 89.30 3.07
N ASN A 55 7.55 88.58 2.51
CA ASN A 55 6.53 87.88 3.30
C ASN A 55 7.06 86.58 3.96
N GLN A 56 8.38 86.35 3.95
CA GLN A 56 9.02 85.16 4.50
C GLN A 56 10.32 85.54 5.21
N PHE A 57 10.45 85.12 6.47
CA PHE A 57 11.71 85.10 7.20
C PHE A 57 12.19 83.66 7.33
N PHE A 58 13.50 83.48 7.49
CA PHE A 58 14.13 82.20 7.70
C PHE A 58 14.89 82.20 9.01
N LEU A 59 14.75 81.14 9.79
CA LEU A 59 15.39 80.97 11.08
C LEU A 59 15.94 79.54 11.15
N GLN A 60 17.21 79.36 11.47
CA GLN A 60 17.77 78.04 11.69
C GLN A 60 17.23 77.45 13.01
N GLU A 61 16.90 76.17 13.02
CA GLU A 61 16.41 75.49 14.22
C GLU A 61 17.50 75.28 15.29
N GLU A 62 17.11 74.74 16.46
CA GLU A 62 18.03 74.32 17.54
C GLU A 62 19.01 75.42 18.06
N TYR A 63 18.77 76.72 17.78
CA TYR A 63 19.71 77.77 18.18
C TYR A 63 19.96 77.78 19.70
N THR A 64 21.21 77.58 20.10
CA THR A 64 21.62 77.23 21.47
C THR A 64 21.98 78.43 22.37
N GLY A 65 21.68 79.66 21.96
CA GLY A 65 21.91 80.86 22.77
C GLY A 65 20.99 80.97 24.01
N SER A 66 21.45 81.69 25.04
CA SER A 66 20.62 82.15 26.16
C SER A 66 19.86 83.45 25.87
N ASP A 67 20.23 84.12 24.77
CA ASP A 67 19.69 85.41 24.36
C ASP A 67 18.65 85.25 23.25
N LYS A 68 17.83 86.30 23.08
CA LYS A 68 16.77 86.33 22.05
C LYS A 68 17.38 86.30 20.65
N GLN A 69 16.98 85.33 19.83
CA GLN A 69 17.50 85.16 18.48
C GLN A 69 16.79 86.13 17.52
N TYR A 70 17.53 87.11 16.99
CA TYR A 70 16.99 88.09 16.04
C TYR A 70 16.73 87.44 14.68
N ILE A 71 15.49 87.60 14.17
CA ILE A 71 15.00 87.00 12.93
C ILE A 71 15.04 88.01 11.78
N GLY A 72 14.74 89.28 12.09
CA GLY A 72 14.57 90.33 11.10
C GLY A 72 13.82 91.53 11.67
N LYS A 73 13.49 92.50 10.81
CA LYS A 73 12.82 93.74 11.22
C LYS A 73 11.65 94.03 10.30
N LEU A 74 10.51 94.40 10.88
CA LEU A 74 9.38 94.98 10.18
C LEU A 74 9.46 96.50 10.29
N GLN A 75 9.29 97.20 9.17
CA GLN A 75 9.38 98.66 9.13
C GLN A 75 8.25 99.24 8.29
N SER A 76 7.47 100.14 8.89
CA SER A 76 6.43 100.93 8.23
C SER A 76 7.05 102.08 7.41
N ASP A 77 6.44 102.45 6.28
CA ASP A 77 6.84 103.65 5.54
C ASP A 77 6.30 104.97 6.17
N MET A 78 5.42 104.83 7.17
CA MET A 78 4.96 105.92 8.03
C MET A 78 5.91 106.19 9.21
N ASP A 79 6.94 105.37 9.41
CA ASP A 79 7.92 105.52 10.49
C ASP A 79 8.86 106.71 10.22
N LYS A 80 8.73 107.76 11.03
CA LYS A 80 9.55 108.96 10.97
C LYS A 80 10.72 108.94 11.95
N GLY A 81 10.90 107.85 12.71
CA GLY A 81 11.87 107.78 13.81
C GLY A 81 11.52 108.66 15.01
N ASP A 82 10.26 109.11 15.12
CA ASP A 82 9.76 109.97 16.21
C ASP A 82 9.13 109.18 17.38
N GLY A 83 9.15 107.85 17.32
CA GLY A 83 8.61 106.97 18.36
C GLY A 83 7.09 106.97 18.49
N THR A 84 6.36 107.53 17.51
CA THR A 84 4.88 107.61 17.53
C THR A 84 4.18 106.33 17.10
N LEU A 85 4.90 105.39 16.51
CA LEU A 85 4.40 104.07 16.12
C LEU A 85 4.52 103.05 17.25
N LYS A 86 3.61 102.07 17.24
CA LYS A 86 3.69 100.85 18.02
C LYS A 86 3.44 99.64 17.10
N TYR A 87 4.43 98.76 17.01
CA TYR A 87 4.34 97.49 16.29
C TYR A 87 3.65 96.44 17.19
N ILE A 88 2.67 95.71 16.65
CA ILE A 88 1.93 94.65 17.35
C ILE A 88 1.96 93.37 16.52
N LEU A 89 2.43 92.29 17.13
CA LEU A 89 2.49 90.95 16.55
C LEU A 89 1.32 90.08 17.04
N THR A 90 0.73 89.32 16.12
CA THR A 90 -0.35 88.36 16.37
C THR A 90 -0.13 87.10 15.50
N GLY A 91 -0.89 86.02 15.75
CA GLY A 91 -0.75 84.76 15.02
C GLY A 91 0.03 83.69 15.79
N ASP A 92 0.57 82.71 15.07
CA ASP A 92 1.11 81.48 15.64
C ASP A 92 2.36 81.72 16.50
N GLY A 93 2.23 81.53 17.82
CA GLY A 93 3.35 81.70 18.77
C GLY A 93 3.68 83.16 19.10
N ALA A 94 2.88 84.13 18.64
CA ALA A 94 3.09 85.54 18.95
C ALA A 94 2.97 85.82 20.47
N GLY A 95 3.93 86.57 21.02
CA GLY A 95 3.99 86.94 22.44
C GLY A 95 4.71 85.94 23.34
N ASP A 96 4.89 84.70 22.90
CA ASP A 96 5.54 83.62 23.66
C ASP A 96 6.79 83.10 22.93
N ILE A 97 6.60 82.45 21.77
CA ILE A 97 7.68 81.98 20.90
C ILE A 97 8.34 83.16 20.19
N PHE A 98 7.55 84.03 19.57
CA PHE A 98 8.03 85.18 18.80
C PHE A 98 7.60 86.49 19.46
N THR A 99 8.53 87.42 19.64
CA THR A 99 8.24 88.78 20.12
C THR A 99 8.82 89.83 19.19
N ILE A 100 8.04 90.88 18.94
CA ILE A 100 8.49 92.09 18.26
C ILE A 100 8.77 93.17 19.31
N ASP A 101 9.85 93.95 19.15
CA ASP A 101 10.00 95.20 19.91
C ASP A 101 9.01 96.24 19.38
N GLU A 102 8.08 96.63 20.25
CA GLU A 102 6.99 97.55 19.96
C GLU A 102 7.45 98.90 19.40
N ASN A 103 8.67 99.35 19.71
CA ASN A 103 9.15 100.70 19.38
C ASN A 103 9.96 100.76 18.08
N ASN A 104 10.56 99.64 17.66
CA ASN A 104 11.50 99.64 16.54
C ASN A 104 11.19 98.58 15.47
N GLY A 105 10.31 97.60 15.74
CA GLY A 105 9.92 96.56 14.79
C GLY A 105 10.85 95.33 14.68
N ASP A 106 11.84 95.18 15.57
CA ASP A 106 12.78 94.05 15.56
C ASP A 106 12.12 92.77 16.08
N LEU A 107 12.06 91.73 15.25
CA LEU A 107 11.44 90.44 15.51
C LEU A 107 12.47 89.44 16.04
N HIS A 108 12.13 88.78 17.15
CA HIS A 108 13.00 87.81 17.82
C HIS A 108 12.25 86.51 18.19
N ALA A 109 12.94 85.38 18.16
CA ALA A 109 12.53 84.15 18.83
C ALA A 109 13.06 84.12 20.27
N ASN A 110 12.22 83.70 21.23
CA ASN A 110 12.56 83.57 22.66
C ASN A 110 12.70 82.10 23.11
N LYS A 111 12.36 81.14 22.26
CA LYS A 111 12.42 79.70 22.55
C LYS A 111 13.27 78.99 21.51
N ARG A 112 13.81 77.84 21.89
CA ARG A 112 14.32 76.86 20.93
C ARG A 112 13.14 76.36 20.09
N LEU A 113 13.44 76.10 18.82
CA LEU A 113 12.48 75.70 17.82
C LEU A 113 13.05 74.51 17.07
N ASP A 114 12.14 73.61 16.71
CA ASP A 114 12.35 72.29 16.15
C ASP A 114 11.43 72.21 14.91
N ARG A 115 11.99 71.86 13.75
CA ARG A 115 11.32 71.84 12.45
C ARG A 115 10.46 70.58 12.30
N GLU A 116 10.89 69.46 12.86
CA GLU A 116 10.17 68.19 12.98
C GLU A 116 8.87 68.38 13.77
N GLU A 117 8.88 69.19 14.84
CA GLU A 117 7.66 69.60 15.53
C GLU A 117 6.83 70.57 14.68
N LYS A 118 7.43 71.66 14.16
CA LYS A 118 6.70 72.63 13.32
C LYS A 118 7.58 73.47 12.37
N ALA A 119 7.66 73.03 11.12
CA ALA A 119 8.48 73.65 10.07
C ALA A 119 8.20 75.13 9.71
N PHE A 120 7.00 75.67 9.98
CA PHE A 120 6.71 77.10 9.74
C PHE A 120 5.61 77.67 10.64
N TYR A 121 5.69 78.98 10.87
CA TYR A 121 4.75 79.75 11.69
C TYR A 121 4.18 80.93 10.89
N THR A 122 2.85 81.03 10.86
CA THR A 122 2.15 82.15 10.21
C THR A 122 1.88 83.24 11.22
N LEU A 123 2.54 84.38 11.03
CA LEU A 123 2.45 85.56 11.88
C LEU A 123 1.80 86.72 11.13
N ARG A 124 1.15 87.61 11.87
CA ARG A 124 0.54 88.83 11.35
C ARG A 124 0.97 90.03 12.18
N ALA A 125 1.44 91.08 11.50
CA ALA A 125 1.82 92.33 12.14
C ALA A 125 0.82 93.45 11.81
N THR A 126 0.58 94.32 12.78
CA THR A 126 -0.14 95.59 12.61
C THR A 126 0.67 96.73 13.22
N VAL A 127 0.55 97.91 12.62
CA VAL A 127 1.16 99.14 13.13
C VAL A 127 0.04 100.06 13.61
N VAL A 128 0.11 100.48 14.87
CA VAL A 128 -0.84 101.41 15.48
C VAL A 128 -0.14 102.68 15.93
N ASN A 129 -0.87 103.78 15.99
CA ASN A 129 -0.37 104.99 16.64
C ASN A 129 -0.33 104.78 18.16
N LYS A 130 0.84 104.99 18.78
CA LYS A 130 1.08 104.77 20.22
C LYS A 130 0.21 105.62 21.15
N ASN A 131 -0.22 106.80 20.67
CA ASN A 131 -1.00 107.76 21.46
C ASN A 131 -2.52 107.65 21.25
N THR A 132 -2.98 107.20 20.08
CA THR A 132 -4.42 107.16 19.74
C THR A 132 -4.97 105.74 19.52
N GLY A 133 -4.13 104.72 19.46
CA GLY A 133 -4.52 103.32 19.22
C GLY A 133 -5.06 103.04 17.81
N LEU A 134 -5.13 104.05 16.94
CA LEU A 134 -5.61 103.89 15.55
C LEU A 134 -4.64 103.02 14.76
N LYS A 135 -5.18 102.00 14.06
CA LYS A 135 -4.43 101.22 13.06
C LYS A 135 -4.03 102.14 11.90
N LEU A 136 -2.72 102.23 11.63
CA LEU A 136 -2.14 103.07 10.59
C LEU A 136 -1.91 102.31 9.29
N GLU A 137 -1.59 101.02 9.40
CA GLU A 137 -1.40 100.10 8.28
C GLU A 137 -2.34 98.89 8.39
N PRO A 138 -2.69 98.26 7.25
CA PRO A 138 -3.41 96.99 7.26
C PRO A 138 -2.57 95.87 7.89
N GLU A 139 -3.25 94.84 8.37
CA GLU A 139 -2.62 93.64 8.91
C GLU A 139 -1.85 92.89 7.82
N THR A 140 -0.55 92.73 8.01
CA THR A 140 0.35 92.09 7.03
C THR A 140 0.73 90.70 7.52
N GLU A 141 0.41 89.68 6.73
CA GLU A 141 0.74 88.28 6.99
C GLU A 141 2.12 87.92 6.42
N PHE A 142 2.93 87.26 7.23
CA PHE A 142 4.24 86.75 6.86
C PHE A 142 4.50 85.40 7.54
N ILE A 143 5.40 84.61 6.95
CA ILE A 143 5.72 83.27 7.42
C ILE A 143 7.15 83.26 7.96
N VAL A 144 7.36 82.76 9.18
CA VAL A 144 8.69 82.36 9.65
C VAL A 144 8.86 80.89 9.30
N LYS A 145 9.79 80.58 8.39
CA LYS A 145 10.16 79.22 8.04
C LYS A 145 11.40 78.81 8.81
N LEU A 146 11.39 77.58 9.33
CA LEU A 146 12.58 77.01 9.92
C LEU A 146 13.50 76.41 8.84
N HIS A 147 14.80 76.58 9.02
CA HIS A 147 15.84 75.92 8.23
C HIS A 147 16.33 74.70 8.98
N ASP A 148 16.28 73.59 8.26
CA ASP A 148 16.71 72.24 8.62
C ASP A 148 18.18 72.18 9.11
N ILE A 149 18.39 71.49 10.23
CA ILE A 149 19.67 70.96 10.69
C ILE A 149 19.55 69.44 10.68
N ASN A 150 20.59 68.76 10.18
CA ASN A 150 20.63 67.31 10.18
C ASN A 150 20.94 66.74 11.58
N ASP A 151 19.94 66.69 12.46
CA ASP A 151 20.06 66.20 13.84
C ASP A 151 19.36 64.85 14.09
N ASN A 152 18.52 64.38 13.16
CA ASN A 152 17.93 63.05 13.23
C ASN A 152 18.77 61.99 12.52
N GLU A 153 18.88 60.82 13.14
CA GLU A 153 19.50 59.66 12.50
C GLU A 153 18.49 58.86 11.65
N PRO A 154 18.93 58.27 10.52
CA PRO A 154 18.10 57.38 9.71
C PRO A 154 17.54 56.19 10.52
N LYS A 155 16.22 56.00 10.53
CA LYS A 155 15.57 54.91 11.27
C LYS A 155 14.98 53.87 10.33
N PHE A 156 15.43 52.62 10.47
CA PHE A 156 14.87 51.49 9.72
C PHE A 156 13.46 51.12 10.19
N ALA A 157 12.59 50.69 9.27
CA ALA A 157 11.24 50.26 9.60
C ALA A 157 11.19 48.97 10.45
N LYS A 158 12.31 48.23 10.57
CA LYS A 158 12.49 47.08 11.46
C LYS A 158 13.94 47.00 11.96
N GLU A 159 14.13 46.54 13.19
CA GLU A 159 15.45 46.23 13.77
C GLU A 159 16.07 44.96 13.16
N LEU A 160 15.22 44.01 12.77
CA LEU A 160 15.60 42.73 12.14
C LEU A 160 14.71 42.44 10.93
N TYR A 161 15.34 42.12 9.80
CA TYR A 161 14.70 41.56 8.62
C TYR A 161 15.09 40.09 8.46
N THR A 162 14.12 39.25 8.14
CA THR A 162 14.33 37.86 7.73
C THR A 162 13.98 37.70 6.27
N ALA A 163 14.88 37.12 5.48
CA ALA A 163 14.68 36.87 4.06
C ALA A 163 15.23 35.49 3.67
N SER A 164 14.82 35.02 2.51
CA SER A 164 15.27 33.73 1.96
C SER A 164 15.61 33.87 0.49
N ALA A 165 16.65 33.18 0.03
CA ALA A 165 17.09 33.21 -1.36
C ALA A 165 17.36 31.79 -1.87
N PRO A 166 16.96 31.40 -3.10
CA PRO A 166 17.40 30.15 -3.69
C PRO A 166 18.92 30.11 -3.75
N GLU A 167 19.50 29.00 -3.32
CA GLU A 167 20.90 28.74 -3.60
C GLU A 167 21.16 28.58 -5.10
N ARG A 168 22.43 28.51 -5.48
CA ARG A 168 22.86 28.55 -6.89
C ARG A 168 22.24 29.73 -7.65
N SER A 169 21.89 30.83 -6.98
CA SER A 169 21.30 31.99 -7.63
C SER A 169 22.31 32.66 -8.57
N ASN A 170 21.83 33.19 -9.69
CA ASN A 170 22.63 34.06 -10.54
C ASN A 170 22.97 35.36 -9.81
N ILE A 171 24.03 36.05 -10.27
CA ILE A 171 24.41 37.37 -9.76
C ILE A 171 23.27 38.36 -10.06
N GLY A 172 22.88 39.17 -9.08
CA GLY A 172 21.84 40.20 -9.21
C GLY A 172 20.42 39.74 -8.86
N THR A 173 20.21 38.47 -8.48
CA THR A 173 18.91 37.98 -7.96
C THR A 173 18.51 38.79 -6.74
N SER A 174 17.27 39.30 -6.74
CA SER A 174 16.71 40.10 -5.64
C SER A 174 16.35 39.20 -4.45
N VAL A 175 16.82 39.56 -3.26
CA VAL A 175 16.60 38.79 -2.02
C VAL A 175 15.51 39.43 -1.17
N THR A 176 15.68 40.72 -0.84
CA THR A 176 14.72 41.50 -0.06
C THR A 176 14.98 42.99 -0.24
N GLN A 177 14.10 43.85 0.28
CA GLN A 177 14.29 45.29 0.32
C GLN A 177 14.21 45.76 1.77
N VAL A 178 15.21 46.53 2.21
CA VAL A 178 15.16 47.26 3.48
C VAL A 178 14.79 48.72 3.21
N THR A 179 14.13 49.34 4.19
CA THR A 179 13.67 50.73 4.09
C THR A 179 13.96 51.43 5.40
N ALA A 180 14.69 52.54 5.32
CA ALA A 180 14.83 53.51 6.38
C ALA A 180 14.12 54.81 6.00
N THR A 181 13.75 55.57 7.02
CA THR A 181 13.16 56.90 6.93
C THR A 181 13.94 57.83 7.82
N ASP A 182 14.14 59.05 7.32
CA ASP A 182 14.72 60.15 8.07
C ASP A 182 13.62 61.18 8.37
N ALA A 183 13.79 61.99 9.42
CA ALA A 183 12.84 63.02 9.82
C ALA A 183 13.13 64.38 9.17
N ASP A 184 14.41 64.61 8.84
CA ASP A 184 14.96 65.87 8.32
C ASP A 184 14.38 66.28 6.94
N ASP A 185 14.64 67.49 6.46
CA ASP A 185 14.09 67.95 5.18
C ASP A 185 14.89 67.42 3.99
N SER A 186 14.30 66.48 3.24
CA SER A 186 14.86 65.95 1.99
C SER A 186 15.19 67.02 0.92
N MET A 187 14.58 68.20 1.00
CA MET A 187 14.81 69.32 0.09
C MET A 187 15.95 70.27 0.52
N TYR A 188 16.35 70.22 1.79
CA TYR A 188 17.43 71.03 2.34
C TYR A 188 18.70 70.18 2.48
N GLY A 189 19.86 70.70 2.10
CA GLY A 189 21.16 70.02 2.30
C GLY A 189 21.43 68.67 1.59
N ASN A 190 20.40 67.95 1.14
CA ASN A 190 20.34 66.48 1.06
C ASN A 190 20.33 65.77 2.43
N SER A 191 19.86 66.42 3.52
CA SER A 191 19.84 65.86 4.89
C SER A 191 19.14 64.49 4.90
N ALA A 192 17.81 64.44 4.77
CA ALA A 192 17.06 63.17 4.69
C ALA A 192 17.26 62.31 3.43
N LYS A 193 18.32 62.53 2.62
CA LYS A 193 18.55 61.76 1.39
C LYS A 193 19.48 60.56 1.64
N LEU A 194 18.86 59.47 2.08
CA LEU A 194 19.53 58.25 2.46
C LEU A 194 20.35 57.58 1.34
N ARG A 195 21.49 56.99 1.72
CA ARG A 195 22.20 55.96 0.98
C ARG A 195 22.35 54.69 1.81
N TYR A 196 22.11 53.56 1.16
CA TYR A 196 22.30 52.25 1.76
C TYR A 196 23.69 51.67 1.46
N SER A 197 24.31 51.03 2.44
CA SER A 197 25.57 50.28 2.30
C SER A 197 25.57 49.06 3.21
N ILE A 198 26.44 48.08 2.94
CA ILE A 198 26.67 46.95 3.86
C ILE A 198 27.85 47.35 4.75
N SER A 199 27.60 47.52 6.04
CA SER A 199 28.65 47.91 7.01
C SER A 199 29.40 46.71 7.57
N GLN A 200 28.69 45.60 7.78
CA GLN A 200 29.26 44.32 8.20
C GLN A 200 28.57 43.18 7.46
N GLY A 201 29.33 42.26 6.88
CA GLY A 201 28.78 41.18 6.08
C GLY A 201 29.84 40.45 5.28
N HIS A 202 29.43 39.34 4.66
CA HIS A 202 30.27 38.61 3.70
C HIS A 202 29.96 39.10 2.27
N PRO A 203 30.92 38.98 1.31
CA PRO A 203 30.77 39.53 -0.04
C PRO A 203 29.72 38.81 -0.92
N TYR A 204 28.95 37.85 -0.40
CA TYR A 204 27.88 37.15 -1.13
C TYR A 204 26.70 38.05 -1.52
N PHE A 205 26.53 39.20 -0.85
CA PHE A 205 25.41 40.13 -1.08
C PHE A 205 25.89 41.54 -1.39
N SER A 206 25.05 42.26 -2.12
CA SER A 206 25.17 43.69 -2.44
C SER A 206 23.86 44.38 -2.09
N VAL A 207 23.91 45.68 -1.77
CA VAL A 207 22.71 46.51 -1.59
C VAL A 207 22.74 47.64 -2.61
N ASP A 208 21.60 47.90 -3.26
CA ASP A 208 21.43 49.08 -4.10
C ASP A 208 21.46 50.34 -3.23
N PRO A 209 22.44 51.26 -3.44
CA PRO A 209 22.61 52.42 -2.56
C PRO A 209 21.46 53.43 -2.59
N SER A 210 20.52 53.31 -3.54
CA SER A 210 19.39 54.22 -3.72
C SER A 210 18.04 53.59 -3.37
N THR A 211 17.88 52.28 -3.55
CA THR A 211 16.59 51.60 -3.33
C THR A 211 16.56 50.70 -2.10
N GLY A 212 17.71 50.37 -1.50
CA GLY A 212 17.77 49.44 -0.36
C GLY A 212 17.48 47.98 -0.75
N ILE A 213 17.42 47.66 -2.04
CA ILE A 213 17.23 46.29 -2.53
C ILE A 213 18.54 45.51 -2.38
N ILE A 214 18.48 44.41 -1.61
CA ILE A 214 19.59 43.47 -1.43
C ILE A 214 19.56 42.43 -2.55
N ARG A 215 20.70 42.23 -3.19
CA ARG A 215 20.90 41.28 -4.30
C ARG A 215 22.08 40.37 -4.06
N THR A 216 22.04 39.17 -4.64
CA THR A 216 23.21 38.28 -4.73
C THR A 216 24.35 38.96 -5.50
N ALA A 217 25.56 38.90 -4.96
CA ALA A 217 26.76 39.53 -5.53
C ALA A 217 27.78 38.51 -6.06
N LEU A 218 27.72 37.27 -5.59
CA LEU A 218 28.56 36.17 -6.08
C LEU A 218 27.75 35.19 -6.94
N GLY A 219 28.47 34.40 -7.73
CA GLY A 219 27.89 33.47 -8.69
C GLY A 219 27.38 32.17 -8.05
N PRO A 220 26.71 31.31 -8.84
CA PRO A 220 26.04 30.11 -8.35
C PRO A 220 26.97 29.09 -7.66
N GLY A 221 28.27 29.06 -7.97
CA GLY A 221 29.23 28.17 -7.30
C GLY A 221 29.53 28.52 -5.84
N GLU A 222 29.30 29.78 -5.44
CA GLU A 222 29.70 30.35 -4.14
C GLU A 222 28.54 30.46 -3.13
N MET A 223 27.29 30.34 -3.60
CA MET A 223 26.08 30.37 -2.78
C MET A 223 25.45 28.98 -2.78
N ASP A 224 25.82 28.20 -1.76
CA ASP A 224 25.74 26.73 -1.72
C ASP A 224 25.32 26.33 -0.29
N ARG A 225 24.10 25.82 -0.14
CA ARG A 225 23.46 25.60 1.17
C ARG A 225 24.18 24.50 1.95
N GLU A 226 24.65 23.46 1.27
CA GLU A 226 25.40 22.31 1.81
C GLU A 226 26.75 22.73 2.40
N LYS A 227 27.30 23.87 1.97
CA LYS A 227 28.47 24.51 2.61
C LYS A 227 28.03 25.46 3.73
N ARG A 228 27.01 26.28 3.49
CA ARG A 228 26.50 27.27 4.47
C ARG A 228 25.08 27.73 4.14
N GLU A 229 24.12 27.34 4.97
CA GLU A 229 22.72 27.73 4.85
C GLU A 229 22.41 29.17 5.33
N HIS A 230 23.11 29.64 6.36
CA HIS A 230 22.75 30.87 7.08
C HIS A 230 23.78 32.00 6.90
N TYR A 231 23.28 33.16 6.50
CA TYR A 231 24.03 34.39 6.34
C TYR A 231 23.40 35.53 7.12
N GLN A 232 24.24 36.46 7.56
CA GLN A 232 23.83 37.68 8.23
C GLN A 232 24.60 38.85 7.61
N VAL A 233 23.87 39.93 7.30
CA VAL A 233 24.44 41.20 6.85
C VAL A 233 23.81 42.34 7.64
N VAL A 234 24.64 43.30 8.03
CA VAL A 234 24.22 44.55 8.67
C VAL A 234 24.18 45.62 7.58
N ILE A 235 23.00 46.20 7.37
CA ILE A 235 22.82 47.30 6.43
C ILE A 235 22.88 48.61 7.22
N GLU A 236 23.70 49.54 6.72
CA GLU A 236 23.78 50.91 7.17
C GLU A 236 22.96 51.79 6.22
N ALA A 237 22.06 52.60 6.78
CA ALA A 237 21.46 53.73 6.07
C ALA A 237 22.14 54.99 6.59
N LYS A 238 22.77 55.73 5.69
CA LYS A 238 23.50 56.95 5.99
C LYS A 238 22.83 58.13 5.30
N ASP A 239 22.62 59.20 6.03
CA ASP A 239 22.13 60.46 5.47
C ASP A 239 23.18 61.09 4.51
N MET A 240 22.81 62.14 3.77
CA MET A 240 23.74 62.82 2.86
C MET A 240 24.02 64.27 3.22
N ALA A 241 24.04 64.59 4.51
CA ALA A 241 24.56 65.87 4.98
C ALA A 241 26.02 66.09 4.55
N GLY A 242 26.26 67.23 3.90
CA GLY A 242 27.55 67.56 3.30
C GLY A 242 28.67 67.80 4.31
N GLN A 243 29.88 67.33 3.96
CA GLN A 243 31.14 67.48 4.72
C GLN A 243 31.32 66.63 5.99
N ARG A 244 31.40 65.31 5.79
CA ARG A 244 32.06 64.33 6.70
C ARG A 244 31.41 64.08 8.07
N GLY A 245 30.09 64.23 8.19
CA GLY A 245 29.40 64.06 9.48
C GLY A 245 28.12 63.21 9.50
N GLY A 246 27.52 62.87 8.34
CA GLY A 246 26.19 62.26 8.28
C GLY A 246 25.96 61.08 9.23
N LEU A 247 24.84 61.11 9.92
CA LEU A 247 24.34 60.14 10.88
C LEU A 247 23.97 58.82 10.18
N THR A 248 23.95 57.74 10.97
CA THR A 248 23.90 56.37 10.44
C THR A 248 23.00 55.49 11.28
N GLY A 249 21.88 55.07 10.69
CA GLY A 249 21.09 53.95 11.18
C GLY A 249 21.69 52.62 10.77
N THR A 250 21.48 51.57 11.57
CA THR A 250 21.80 50.19 11.17
C THR A 250 20.64 49.23 11.42
N THR A 251 20.50 48.22 10.58
CA THR A 251 19.56 47.10 10.76
C THR A 251 20.24 45.78 10.39
N THR A 252 19.79 44.68 10.99
CA THR A 252 20.32 43.35 10.68
C THR A 252 19.39 42.60 9.72
N VAL A 253 19.96 41.91 8.75
CA VAL A 253 19.24 41.06 7.81
C VAL A 253 19.77 39.63 7.91
N ASN A 254 18.94 38.72 8.40
CA ASN A 254 19.20 37.28 8.40
C ASN A 254 18.67 36.70 7.09
N ILE A 255 19.55 36.04 6.34
CA ILE A 255 19.25 35.44 5.04
C ILE A 255 19.48 33.94 5.12
N THR A 256 18.44 33.15 4.86
CA THR A 256 18.52 31.68 4.75
C THR A 256 18.53 31.26 3.28
N LEU A 257 19.43 30.36 2.90
CA LEU A 257 19.37 29.76 1.57
C LEU A 257 18.25 28.71 1.54
N THR A 258 17.41 28.77 0.50
CA THR A 258 16.42 27.71 0.23
C THR A 258 17.01 26.71 -0.72
N ASP A 259 16.81 25.45 -0.36
CA ASP A 259 17.28 24.26 -1.06
C ASP A 259 16.88 24.20 -2.55
N VAL A 260 17.82 23.80 -3.40
CA VAL A 260 17.61 23.55 -4.83
C VAL A 260 18.18 22.18 -5.18
N ASN A 261 17.40 21.33 -5.85
CA ASN A 261 17.83 19.99 -6.24
C ASN A 261 19.04 20.03 -7.20
N ASP A 262 20.23 19.83 -6.66
CA ASP A 262 21.51 19.93 -7.36
C ASP A 262 22.53 18.83 -6.96
N ASN A 263 22.30 18.09 -5.86
CA ASN A 263 23.12 16.95 -5.46
C ASN A 263 22.37 15.62 -5.68
N PRO A 264 22.51 14.95 -6.84
CA PRO A 264 21.91 13.62 -7.05
C PRO A 264 22.40 12.58 -6.02
N PRO A 265 21.57 11.60 -5.64
CA PRO A 265 21.88 10.62 -4.61
C PRO A 265 23.01 9.71 -5.06
N ARG A 266 23.92 9.39 -4.13
CA ARG A 266 25.10 8.54 -4.39
C ARG A 266 25.13 7.36 -3.46
N PHE A 267 25.40 6.17 -3.98
CA PHE A 267 25.57 4.98 -3.16
C PHE A 267 26.78 5.11 -2.22
N SER A 268 26.61 4.65 -0.99
CA SER A 268 27.71 4.63 0.00
C SER A 268 28.80 3.62 -0.37
N GLN A 269 28.47 2.62 -1.20
CA GLN A 269 29.35 1.55 -1.68
C GLN A 269 28.99 1.23 -3.14
N SER A 270 29.99 0.98 -3.99
CA SER A 270 29.76 0.56 -5.39
C SER A 270 29.37 -0.91 -5.52
N ILE A 271 29.69 -1.73 -4.52
CA ILE A 271 29.36 -3.15 -4.46
C ILE A 271 28.82 -3.48 -3.07
N TYR A 272 27.60 -4.04 -3.01
CA TYR A 272 27.03 -4.64 -1.80
C TYR A 272 27.07 -6.17 -1.92
N GLN A 273 27.26 -6.86 -0.80
CA GLN A 273 27.28 -8.32 -0.74
C GLN A 273 26.37 -8.79 0.39
N PHE A 274 25.44 -9.68 0.06
CA PHE A 274 24.52 -10.33 0.99
C PHE A 274 24.60 -11.85 0.80
N SER A 275 24.17 -12.59 1.81
CA SER A 275 24.10 -14.05 1.83
C SER A 275 22.77 -14.42 2.45
N VAL A 276 21.99 -15.31 1.81
CA VAL A 276 20.68 -15.74 2.31
C VAL A 276 20.47 -17.24 2.11
N PRO A 277 19.87 -17.95 3.08
CA PRO A 277 19.49 -19.34 2.92
C PRO A 277 18.41 -19.47 1.84
N GLU A 278 18.44 -20.54 1.05
CA GLU A 278 17.41 -20.76 0.02
C GLU A 278 16.00 -20.96 0.60
N SER A 279 15.92 -21.53 1.82
CA SER A 279 14.70 -21.68 2.61
C SER A 279 14.05 -20.38 3.08
N ILE A 280 14.60 -19.21 2.69
CA ILE A 280 14.00 -17.90 2.90
C ILE A 280 12.62 -17.78 2.22
N LYS A 281 11.64 -17.26 2.95
CA LYS A 281 10.29 -17.04 2.41
C LYS A 281 10.25 -15.82 1.50
N THR A 282 9.36 -15.86 0.51
CA THR A 282 9.05 -14.68 -0.32
C THR A 282 8.51 -13.52 0.53
N GLY A 283 8.82 -12.30 0.10
CA GLY A 283 8.51 -11.05 0.82
C GLY A 283 9.47 -10.70 1.96
N ILE A 284 10.39 -11.58 2.35
CA ILE A 284 11.36 -11.32 3.42
C ILE A 284 12.53 -10.44 2.89
N PRO A 285 13.03 -9.47 3.68
CA PRO A 285 14.19 -8.66 3.30
C PRO A 285 15.51 -9.46 3.36
N VAL A 286 16.26 -9.39 2.27
CA VAL A 286 17.62 -9.93 2.09
C VAL A 286 18.68 -9.02 2.73
N GLY A 287 18.52 -7.71 2.57
CA GLY A 287 19.52 -6.73 2.96
C GLY A 287 19.07 -5.30 2.71
N ARG A 288 19.85 -4.33 3.20
CA ARG A 288 19.65 -2.90 2.98
C ARG A 288 20.83 -2.27 2.27
N ILE A 289 20.54 -1.47 1.25
CA ILE A 289 21.50 -0.63 0.53
C ILE A 289 21.22 0.84 0.84
N LYS A 290 22.27 1.66 0.85
CA LYS A 290 22.18 3.04 1.31
C LYS A 290 22.84 4.00 0.32
N ALA A 291 22.03 4.83 -0.31
CA ALA A 291 22.50 6.06 -0.92
C ALA A 291 22.44 7.24 0.07
N VAL A 292 23.15 8.30 -0.27
CA VAL A 292 23.15 9.57 0.45
C VAL A 292 22.91 10.67 -0.56
N ASP A 293 21.89 11.46 -0.29
CA ASP A 293 21.62 12.75 -0.92
C ASP A 293 22.01 13.86 0.07
N LYS A 294 22.35 15.05 -0.43
CA LYS A 294 22.75 16.20 0.41
C LYS A 294 21.69 17.29 0.50
N ASP A 295 20.73 17.29 -0.41
CA ASP A 295 19.67 18.28 -0.51
C ASP A 295 18.67 18.08 0.65
N LEU A 296 17.57 18.83 0.68
CA LEU A 296 16.64 18.87 1.81
C LEU A 296 15.22 18.49 1.43
N GLY A 297 14.57 17.69 2.29
CA GLY A 297 13.18 17.30 2.15
C GLY A 297 12.91 16.62 0.81
N LYS A 298 11.97 17.15 0.03
CA LYS A 298 11.54 16.57 -1.25
C LYS A 298 12.61 16.55 -2.34
N ASN A 299 13.71 17.29 -2.19
CA ASN A 299 14.80 17.23 -3.14
C ASN A 299 15.68 15.99 -2.87
N ALA A 300 15.95 15.69 -1.60
CA ALA A 300 16.63 14.48 -1.15
C ALA A 300 15.76 13.21 -1.07
N GLU A 301 14.44 13.31 -1.29
CA GLU A 301 13.58 12.13 -1.47
C GLU A 301 14.02 11.35 -2.72
N MET A 302 14.35 10.08 -2.52
CA MET A 302 14.89 9.21 -3.58
C MET A 302 14.12 7.89 -3.68
N TYR A 303 14.33 7.17 -4.77
CA TYR A 303 13.85 5.80 -4.93
C TYR A 303 14.89 4.91 -5.61
N TYR A 304 14.80 3.63 -5.30
CA TYR A 304 15.66 2.58 -5.86
C TYR A 304 14.88 1.75 -6.89
N SER A 305 15.57 1.22 -7.89
CA SER A 305 15.00 0.26 -8.85
C SER A 305 16.07 -0.69 -9.38
N VAL A 306 15.75 -1.98 -9.50
CA VAL A 306 16.63 -2.93 -10.21
C VAL A 306 16.56 -2.64 -11.71
N VAL A 307 17.71 -2.48 -12.37
CA VAL A 307 17.79 -2.11 -13.80
C VAL A 307 18.37 -3.21 -14.68
N SER A 308 19.26 -4.05 -14.15
CA SER A 308 19.81 -5.20 -14.86
C SER A 308 20.22 -6.29 -13.85
N GLY A 309 20.53 -7.49 -14.34
CA GLY A 309 20.98 -8.60 -13.51
C GLY A 309 20.40 -9.95 -13.93
N ASP A 310 20.91 -11.02 -13.32
CA ASP A 310 20.43 -12.39 -13.49
C ASP A 310 19.27 -12.76 -12.55
N GLY A 311 19.04 -11.97 -11.49
CA GLY A 311 17.98 -12.15 -10.49
C GLY A 311 16.78 -11.21 -10.62
N LEU A 312 16.59 -10.58 -11.79
CA LEU A 312 15.51 -9.59 -12.05
C LEU A 312 14.09 -10.11 -11.76
N ASP A 313 13.87 -11.42 -11.86
CA ASP A 313 12.57 -12.05 -11.58
C ASP A 313 12.53 -12.76 -10.21
N MET A 314 13.64 -12.72 -9.46
CA MET A 314 13.82 -13.39 -8.17
C MET A 314 13.84 -12.39 -7.00
N PHE A 315 14.23 -11.13 -7.23
CA PHE A 315 14.33 -10.09 -6.20
C PHE A 315 13.71 -8.77 -6.65
N ASP A 316 13.26 -7.97 -5.68
CA ASP A 316 12.80 -6.59 -5.85
C ASP A 316 13.54 -5.66 -4.88
N VAL A 317 13.41 -4.34 -5.07
CA VAL A 317 13.93 -3.32 -4.15
C VAL A 317 12.84 -2.31 -3.79
N ILE A 318 12.48 -2.28 -2.51
CA ILE A 318 11.48 -1.37 -1.96
C ILE A 318 12.20 -0.23 -1.24
N THR A 319 11.79 1.01 -1.49
CA THR A 319 12.34 2.16 -0.77
C THR A 319 11.63 2.34 0.57
N ASP A 320 12.38 2.31 1.67
CA ASP A 320 11.86 2.65 3.00
C ASP A 320 11.59 4.17 3.08
N LYS A 321 10.39 4.55 3.47
CA LYS A 321 9.97 5.96 3.55
C LYS A 321 10.68 6.70 4.66
N ASP A 322 10.94 6.04 5.79
CA ASP A 322 11.46 6.69 6.99
C ASP A 322 12.99 6.80 6.97
N SER A 323 13.68 5.75 6.50
CA SER A 323 15.14 5.72 6.43
C SER A 323 15.73 6.14 5.07
N GLN A 324 14.92 6.18 4.00
CA GLN A 324 15.36 6.32 2.61
C GLN A 324 16.39 5.25 2.16
N GLU A 325 16.45 4.11 2.85
CA GLU A 325 17.27 2.97 2.45
C GLU A 325 16.51 2.05 1.47
N GLY A 326 17.24 1.44 0.55
CA GLY A 326 16.69 0.43 -0.36
C GLY A 326 16.68 -0.93 0.34
N ILE A 327 15.51 -1.51 0.53
CA ILE A 327 15.32 -2.84 1.12
C ILE A 327 15.16 -3.84 -0.02
N ILE A 328 16.09 -4.77 -0.16
CA ILE A 328 16.02 -5.83 -1.16
C ILE A 328 15.17 -6.98 -0.61
N THR A 329 14.19 -7.46 -1.37
CA THR A 329 13.24 -8.49 -0.95
C THR A 329 13.17 -9.65 -1.94
N VAL A 330 12.86 -10.85 -1.44
CA VAL A 330 12.72 -12.06 -2.27
C VAL A 330 11.33 -12.12 -2.92
N LEU A 331 11.25 -12.21 -4.25
CA LEU A 331 9.99 -12.34 -5.01
C LEU A 331 9.54 -13.80 -5.19
N LYS A 332 10.50 -14.71 -5.42
CA LYS A 332 10.25 -16.14 -5.71
C LYS A 332 11.09 -17.03 -4.81
N PRO A 333 10.66 -18.27 -4.51
CA PRO A 333 11.50 -19.25 -3.80
C PRO A 333 12.87 -19.39 -4.47
N LEU A 334 13.91 -19.47 -3.66
CA LEU A 334 15.29 -19.65 -4.11
C LEU A 334 15.62 -21.15 -4.15
N ASP A 335 16.65 -21.51 -4.91
CA ASP A 335 17.03 -22.89 -5.26
C ASP A 335 18.55 -22.86 -5.55
N TYR A 336 19.35 -23.36 -4.60
CA TYR A 336 20.81 -23.31 -4.61
C TYR A 336 21.41 -24.23 -5.68
N GLU A 337 20.85 -25.43 -5.84
CA GLU A 337 21.20 -26.44 -6.85
C GLU A 337 21.16 -25.84 -8.26
N LYS A 338 20.15 -25.02 -8.53
CA LYS A 338 19.96 -24.32 -9.78
C LYS A 338 20.76 -23.04 -9.89
N THR A 339 20.83 -22.20 -8.85
CA THR A 339 21.54 -20.91 -8.92
C THR A 339 22.08 -20.43 -7.57
N ARG A 340 23.39 -20.66 -7.37
CA ARG A 340 24.12 -20.37 -6.12
C ARG A 340 24.39 -18.90 -5.82
N SER A 341 24.24 -18.01 -6.80
CA SER A 341 24.49 -16.59 -6.62
C SER A 341 23.80 -15.76 -7.68
N TYR A 342 23.27 -14.62 -7.28
CA TYR A 342 22.70 -13.61 -8.17
C TYR A 342 23.49 -12.30 -8.12
N THR A 343 23.58 -11.63 -9.25
CA THR A 343 24.15 -10.28 -9.41
C THR A 343 23.09 -9.34 -9.97
N LEU A 344 22.73 -8.34 -9.19
CA LEU A 344 21.79 -7.27 -9.54
C LEU A 344 22.53 -5.95 -9.76
N GLU A 345 22.09 -5.16 -10.72
CA GLU A 345 22.46 -3.76 -10.86
C GLU A 345 21.28 -2.91 -10.38
N ILE A 346 21.49 -2.14 -9.31
CA ILE A 346 20.45 -1.31 -8.70
C ILE A 346 20.78 0.15 -8.94
N GLN A 347 19.79 0.88 -9.45
CA GLN A 347 19.85 2.30 -9.71
C GLN A 347 19.17 3.07 -8.56
N VAL A 348 19.71 4.23 -8.23
CA VAL A 348 19.07 5.22 -7.34
C VAL A 348 18.97 6.58 -8.03
N GLN A 349 17.88 7.29 -7.77
CA GLN A 349 17.64 8.65 -8.26
C GLN A 349 16.60 9.37 -7.38
N ASN A 350 16.56 10.69 -7.47
CA ASN A 350 15.54 11.51 -6.81
C ASN A 350 14.13 11.21 -7.35
N THR A 351 13.11 11.44 -6.52
CA THR A 351 11.69 11.43 -6.92
C THR A 351 11.35 12.65 -7.78
N GLN A 352 11.97 13.80 -7.50
CA GLN A 352 11.90 15.01 -8.32
C GLN A 352 13.05 15.07 -9.33
N THR A 353 12.83 15.73 -10.47
CA THR A 353 13.91 16.02 -11.41
C THR A 353 14.83 17.11 -10.85
N LEU A 354 16.15 16.89 -10.95
CA LEU A 354 17.17 17.93 -10.75
C LEU A 354 16.82 19.22 -11.50
N ASP A 355 17.22 20.36 -10.93
CA ASP A 355 17.01 21.66 -11.56
C ASP A 355 17.65 21.69 -12.96
N THR A 356 16.91 22.20 -13.94
CA THR A 356 17.28 22.16 -15.36
C THR A 356 18.58 22.89 -15.67
N ARG A 357 19.04 23.77 -14.76
CA ARG A 357 20.34 24.46 -14.83
C ARG A 357 21.53 23.51 -14.64
N PHE A 358 21.35 22.36 -13.99
CA PHE A 358 22.42 21.40 -13.67
C PHE A 358 22.37 20.12 -14.51
N LEU A 359 21.32 19.94 -15.32
CA LEU A 359 21.19 18.82 -16.26
C LEU A 359 22.36 18.81 -17.25
N GLY A 360 23.18 17.76 -17.18
CA GLY A 360 24.35 17.54 -18.05
C GLY A 360 25.71 17.78 -17.40
N TYR A 361 25.78 18.37 -16.20
CA TYR A 361 27.04 18.53 -15.46
C TYR A 361 27.37 17.33 -14.55
N LEU A 362 26.35 16.67 -14.02
CA LEU A 362 26.48 15.47 -13.17
C LEU A 362 25.55 14.36 -13.67
N PRO A 363 25.93 13.08 -13.52
CA PRO A 363 25.02 11.97 -13.79
C PRO A 363 23.87 12.02 -12.78
N THR A 364 22.64 12.14 -13.27
CA THR A 364 21.41 12.36 -12.47
C THR A 364 20.98 11.13 -11.65
N LYS A 365 21.66 10.01 -11.87
CA LYS A 365 21.42 8.72 -11.22
C LYS A 365 22.76 8.14 -10.81
N ASP A 366 22.74 7.20 -9.88
CA ASP A 366 23.88 6.38 -9.52
C ASP A 366 23.53 4.89 -9.60
N MET A 367 24.52 4.02 -9.72
CA MET A 367 24.33 2.57 -9.85
C MET A 367 25.32 1.80 -8.98
N ALA A 368 24.81 0.79 -8.28
CA ALA A 368 25.62 -0.13 -7.47
C ALA A 368 25.30 -1.58 -7.85
N THR A 369 26.34 -2.42 -7.81
CA THR A 369 26.19 -3.87 -8.01
C THR A 369 25.88 -4.53 -6.67
N VAL A 370 24.81 -5.32 -6.60
CA VAL A 370 24.53 -6.16 -5.44
C VAL A 370 24.76 -7.61 -5.80
N ARG A 371 25.57 -8.31 -5.01
CA ARG A 371 25.76 -9.76 -5.12
C ARG A 371 25.07 -10.44 -3.96
N ILE A 372 24.22 -11.40 -4.28
CA ILE A 372 23.47 -12.19 -3.31
C ILE A 372 23.97 -13.63 -3.45
N GLY A 373 24.73 -14.11 -2.47
CA GLY A 373 25.04 -15.53 -2.34
C GLY A 373 23.81 -16.28 -1.80
N ILE A 374 23.54 -17.45 -2.36
CA ILE A 374 22.57 -18.38 -1.81
C ILE A 374 23.32 -19.36 -0.92
N GLU A 375 22.85 -19.53 0.31
CA GLU A 375 23.34 -20.53 1.25
C GLU A 375 22.49 -21.79 1.10
N ASP A 376 23.19 -22.88 0.83
CA ASP A 376 22.76 -24.28 0.82
C ASP A 376 22.09 -24.67 2.14
N VAL A 377 20.83 -25.12 2.10
CA VAL A 377 20.05 -25.58 3.25
C VAL A 377 19.37 -26.92 2.96
N ASP A 378 20.16 -27.98 3.10
CA ASP A 378 19.77 -29.37 3.40
C ASP A 378 18.28 -29.71 3.20
N GLU A 379 17.93 -30.27 2.05
CA GLU A 379 16.57 -30.64 1.66
C GLU A 379 16.29 -32.15 1.83
N PRO A 380 15.01 -32.57 2.01
CA PRO A 380 14.68 -33.99 2.03
C PRO A 380 14.74 -34.61 0.62
N PRO A 381 15.10 -35.91 0.49
CA PRO A 381 15.18 -36.57 -0.81
C PRO A 381 13.90 -36.46 -1.65
N LEU A 382 13.99 -36.03 -2.91
CA LEU A 382 12.85 -35.86 -3.80
C LEU A 382 12.63 -37.09 -4.70
N PHE A 383 11.39 -37.60 -4.76
CA PHE A 383 11.03 -38.69 -5.67
C PHE A 383 10.92 -38.21 -7.13
N GLU A 384 11.37 -39.04 -8.08
CA GLU A 384 11.35 -38.77 -9.53
C GLU A 384 9.91 -38.59 -10.08
N LYS A 385 8.91 -39.15 -9.39
CA LYS A 385 7.49 -39.05 -9.74
C LYS A 385 6.65 -38.79 -8.48
N ALA A 386 5.58 -38.00 -8.63
CA ALA A 386 4.63 -37.71 -7.56
C ALA A 386 3.78 -38.93 -7.12
N SER A 387 3.67 -39.94 -7.98
CA SER A 387 3.08 -41.24 -7.67
C SER A 387 3.63 -42.32 -8.61
N TYR A 388 3.59 -43.57 -8.17
CA TYR A 388 3.91 -44.72 -9.00
C TYR A 388 2.68 -45.63 -9.09
N VAL A 389 2.39 -46.13 -10.29
CA VAL A 389 1.41 -47.20 -10.50
C VAL A 389 2.19 -48.41 -10.99
N MET A 390 1.96 -49.56 -10.37
CA MET A 390 2.61 -50.82 -10.70
C MET A 390 1.53 -51.90 -10.84
N GLU A 391 1.72 -52.83 -11.77
CA GLU A 391 0.78 -53.94 -11.99
C GLU A 391 1.50 -55.26 -11.72
N VAL A 392 0.87 -56.14 -10.95
CA VAL A 392 1.39 -57.48 -10.68
C VAL A 392 0.24 -58.48 -10.65
N LYS A 393 0.48 -59.71 -11.09
CA LYS A 393 -0.51 -60.78 -10.93
C LYS A 393 -0.60 -61.24 -9.49
N GLU A 394 -1.76 -61.70 -9.06
CA GLU A 394 -1.92 -62.31 -7.75
C GLU A 394 -1.16 -63.65 -7.59
N ASP A 395 -1.07 -64.43 -8.69
CA ASP A 395 -0.29 -65.68 -8.75
C ASP A 395 1.23 -65.48 -8.61
N ALA A 396 1.71 -64.24 -8.48
CA ALA A 396 3.11 -63.91 -8.38
C ALA A 396 3.72 -64.43 -7.07
N ALA A 397 4.68 -65.35 -7.22
CA ALA A 397 5.36 -65.98 -6.09
C ALA A 397 6.01 -64.96 -5.13
N VAL A 398 6.00 -65.27 -3.84
CA VAL A 398 6.68 -64.49 -2.80
C VAL A 398 8.16 -64.28 -3.16
N GLY A 399 8.62 -63.04 -3.07
CA GLY A 399 9.95 -62.59 -3.52
C GLY A 399 9.98 -61.99 -4.93
N THR A 400 8.89 -62.07 -5.70
CA THR A 400 8.79 -61.41 -7.02
C THR A 400 8.85 -59.89 -6.87
N ALA A 401 9.64 -59.23 -7.73
CA ALA A 401 9.72 -57.78 -7.80
C ALA A 401 8.55 -57.19 -8.60
N VAL A 402 7.82 -56.27 -7.98
CA VAL A 402 6.65 -55.58 -8.54
C VAL A 402 7.08 -54.39 -9.40
N GLY A 403 8.14 -53.70 -8.98
CA GLY A 403 8.69 -52.52 -9.67
C GLY A 403 9.73 -51.83 -8.80
N SER A 404 10.08 -50.59 -9.14
CA SER A 404 10.98 -49.78 -8.32
C SER A 404 10.55 -48.31 -8.27
N VAL A 405 10.85 -47.68 -7.13
CA VAL A 405 10.79 -46.22 -6.96
C VAL A 405 12.20 -45.64 -6.97
N ARG A 406 12.31 -44.34 -7.25
CA ARG A 406 13.58 -43.62 -7.23
C ARG A 406 13.41 -42.24 -6.64
N ALA A 407 14.26 -41.90 -5.69
CA ALA A 407 14.43 -40.57 -5.16
C ALA A 407 15.90 -40.14 -5.29
N MET A 408 16.11 -38.83 -5.34
CA MET A 408 17.41 -38.16 -5.36
C MET A 408 17.40 -37.03 -4.34
N ASP A 409 18.51 -36.88 -3.65
CA ASP A 409 18.80 -35.79 -2.73
C ASP A 409 19.17 -34.54 -3.55
N PRO A 410 18.53 -33.37 -3.36
CA PRO A 410 18.89 -32.15 -4.09
C PRO A 410 20.34 -31.73 -3.83
N ASP A 411 20.72 -31.63 -2.56
CA ASP A 411 22.01 -31.13 -2.04
C ASP A 411 23.24 -31.90 -2.56
N GLY A 412 23.05 -33.11 -3.10
CA GLY A 412 24.16 -33.98 -3.47
C GLY A 412 23.82 -35.11 -4.45
N TYR A 413 24.40 -35.02 -5.65
CA TYR A 413 24.38 -36.06 -6.71
C TYR A 413 24.79 -37.48 -6.26
N ASN A 414 25.36 -37.65 -5.06
CA ASN A 414 25.82 -38.91 -4.49
C ASN A 414 25.38 -39.13 -3.03
N SER A 415 24.48 -38.32 -2.46
CA SER A 415 23.91 -38.61 -1.13
C SER A 415 23.12 -39.93 -1.22
N PRO A 416 23.49 -40.97 -0.46
CA PRO A 416 22.83 -42.26 -0.60
C PRO A 416 21.44 -42.21 0.05
N VAL A 417 20.40 -42.36 -0.76
CA VAL A 417 19.01 -42.39 -0.26
C VAL A 417 18.65 -43.82 0.19
N ARG A 418 18.01 -43.93 1.36
CA ARG A 418 17.50 -45.19 1.90
C ARG A 418 15.97 -45.25 1.81
N TYR A 419 15.46 -46.34 1.24
CA TYR A 419 14.02 -46.59 1.08
C TYR A 419 13.45 -47.48 2.19
N SER A 420 12.20 -47.22 2.59
CA SER A 420 11.39 -48.05 3.49
C SER A 420 9.89 -47.91 3.18
N ILE A 421 9.04 -48.86 3.56
CA ILE A 421 7.57 -48.74 3.42
C ILE A 421 6.96 -48.23 4.72
N ASP A 422 6.04 -47.27 4.64
CA ASP A 422 5.23 -46.85 5.78
C ASP A 422 4.24 -47.96 6.18
N ARG A 423 4.51 -48.60 7.32
CA ARG A 423 3.69 -49.68 7.88
C ARG A 423 2.32 -49.21 8.41
N ARG A 424 2.00 -47.92 8.33
CA ARG A 424 0.63 -47.40 8.51
C ARG A 424 -0.24 -47.64 7.28
N THR A 425 0.38 -47.75 6.09
CA THR A 425 -0.31 -47.97 4.80
C THR A 425 -0.31 -49.42 4.35
N ASP A 426 0.64 -50.22 4.85
CA ASP A 426 0.79 -51.66 4.58
C ASP A 426 0.68 -52.43 5.91
N LEU A 427 -0.55 -52.49 6.45
CA LEU A 427 -0.85 -53.11 7.75
C LEU A 427 -0.58 -54.63 7.71
N ASP A 428 -1.03 -55.28 6.64
CA ASP A 428 -0.91 -56.72 6.42
C ASP A 428 0.49 -57.15 5.97
N ARG A 429 1.41 -56.20 5.76
CA ARG A 429 2.81 -56.43 5.38
C ARG A 429 2.91 -57.34 4.16
N LEU A 430 2.20 -56.96 3.10
CA LEU A 430 2.19 -57.69 1.83
C LEU A 430 3.44 -57.38 1.01
N PHE A 431 3.99 -56.18 1.18
CA PHE A 431 5.12 -55.66 0.40
C PHE A 431 6.34 -55.32 1.26
N ASN A 432 7.50 -55.31 0.62
CA ASN A 432 8.72 -54.76 1.19
C ASN A 432 9.54 -54.04 0.10
N VAL A 433 10.39 -53.10 0.49
CA VAL A 433 11.26 -52.37 -0.44
C VAL A 433 12.72 -52.64 -0.10
N HIS A 434 13.54 -52.88 -1.12
CA HIS A 434 14.97 -53.05 -0.95
C HIS A 434 15.65 -51.69 -0.74
N SER A 435 16.32 -51.55 0.41
CA SER A 435 16.65 -50.25 0.99
C SER A 435 17.64 -49.39 0.21
N GLY A 436 18.45 -49.99 -0.68
CA GLY A 436 19.49 -49.28 -1.45
C GLY A 436 19.21 -49.05 -2.93
N ASN A 437 18.12 -49.56 -3.50
CA ASN A 437 17.79 -49.43 -4.93
C ASN A 437 16.29 -49.16 -5.20
N GLY A 438 15.45 -49.12 -4.17
CA GLY A 438 14.02 -48.83 -4.28
C GLY A 438 13.17 -49.94 -4.92
N SER A 439 13.69 -51.16 -5.15
CA SER A 439 12.88 -52.24 -5.73
C SER A 439 11.89 -52.81 -4.72
N ILE A 440 10.59 -52.76 -5.05
CA ILE A 440 9.49 -53.27 -4.25
C ILE A 440 9.23 -54.73 -4.63
N PHE A 441 9.07 -55.58 -3.62
CA PHE A 441 8.85 -57.02 -3.80
C PHE A 441 7.80 -57.57 -2.83
N ILE A 442 7.16 -58.65 -3.26
CA ILE A 442 6.11 -59.37 -2.54
C ILE A 442 6.74 -60.15 -1.37
N ILE A 443 6.15 -60.07 -0.17
CA ILE A 443 6.57 -60.86 1.00
C ILE A 443 5.48 -61.78 1.59
N ARG A 444 4.24 -61.68 1.08
CA ARG A 444 3.10 -62.57 1.39
C ARG A 444 2.31 -62.83 0.10
N PRO A 445 1.58 -63.95 -0.03
CA PRO A 445 0.67 -64.14 -1.17
C PRO A 445 -0.30 -62.96 -1.29
N LEU A 446 -0.73 -62.69 -2.52
CA LEU A 446 -1.71 -61.67 -2.88
C LEU A 446 -2.99 -62.39 -3.33
N ASP A 447 -4.12 -61.74 -3.13
CA ASP A 447 -5.47 -62.24 -3.42
C ASP A 447 -6.27 -61.02 -3.92
N ARG A 448 -6.71 -61.06 -5.18
CA ARG A 448 -7.36 -59.93 -5.85
C ARG A 448 -8.81 -59.79 -5.40
N GLU A 449 -9.48 -60.90 -5.12
CA GLU A 449 -10.87 -60.95 -4.69
C GLU A 449 -11.01 -60.45 -3.24
N GLU A 450 -9.96 -60.54 -2.43
CA GLU A 450 -9.81 -59.76 -1.19
C GLU A 450 -9.55 -58.26 -1.48
N ALA A 451 -8.54 -57.92 -2.30
CA ALA A 451 -8.21 -56.52 -2.59
C ALA A 451 -7.49 -56.27 -3.94
N ALA A 452 -8.24 -55.93 -4.98
CA ALA A 452 -7.69 -55.63 -6.32
C ALA A 452 -6.71 -54.42 -6.41
N TRP A 453 -6.62 -53.59 -5.37
CA TRP A 453 -5.67 -52.47 -5.28
C TRP A 453 -5.07 -52.36 -3.88
N HIS A 454 -3.75 -52.23 -3.80
CA HIS A 454 -3.03 -51.89 -2.57
C HIS A 454 -2.36 -50.52 -2.69
N ASN A 455 -2.62 -49.66 -1.70
CA ASN A 455 -2.14 -48.29 -1.68
C ASN A 455 -1.07 -48.15 -0.59
N ILE A 456 0.20 -48.28 -0.97
CA ILE A 456 1.33 -48.24 -0.04
C ILE A 456 2.11 -46.93 -0.19
N SER A 457 2.58 -46.36 0.91
CA SER A 457 3.48 -45.20 0.90
C SER A 457 4.92 -45.66 1.09
N VAL A 458 5.80 -45.25 0.18
CA VAL A 458 7.25 -45.51 0.30
C VAL A 458 7.94 -44.25 0.79
N ILE A 459 8.70 -44.38 1.87
CA ILE A 459 9.48 -43.32 2.49
C ILE A 459 10.92 -43.37 1.96
N ALA A 460 11.44 -42.23 1.53
CA ALA A 460 12.87 -42.02 1.27
C ALA A 460 13.48 -41.20 2.42
N THR A 461 14.67 -41.59 2.85
CA THR A 461 15.41 -40.97 3.97
C THR A 461 16.87 -40.79 3.59
N GLU A 462 17.47 -39.65 3.95
CA GLU A 462 18.90 -39.41 3.75
C GLU A 462 19.71 -40.33 4.70
N PHE A 463 20.82 -40.91 4.23
CA PHE A 463 21.54 -41.92 5.02
C PHE A 463 22.19 -41.35 6.29
N ASN A 464 22.62 -40.08 6.27
CA ASN A 464 23.32 -39.46 7.38
C ASN A 464 22.38 -38.70 8.34
N LYS A 465 21.25 -38.16 7.85
CA LYS A 465 20.26 -37.39 8.63
C LYS A 465 18.86 -38.02 8.54
N PRO A 466 18.52 -38.98 9.43
CA PRO A 466 17.22 -39.67 9.39
C PRO A 466 16.00 -38.80 9.79
N LEU A 467 16.19 -37.49 9.99
CA LEU A 467 15.12 -36.50 10.20
C LEU A 467 14.60 -35.93 8.87
N GLN A 468 15.42 -35.97 7.81
CA GLN A 468 15.07 -35.57 6.44
C GLN A 468 14.37 -36.75 5.76
N THR A 469 13.04 -36.65 5.59
CA THR A 469 12.24 -37.74 5.03
C THR A 469 11.18 -37.22 4.06
N SER A 470 11.01 -37.90 2.93
CA SER A 470 9.89 -37.71 2.02
C SER A 470 9.10 -39.01 1.84
N TRP A 471 7.88 -38.91 1.32
CA TRP A 471 7.04 -40.07 0.99
C TRP A 471 6.45 -39.96 -0.41
N VAL A 472 6.22 -41.10 -1.05
CA VAL A 472 5.48 -41.20 -2.32
C VAL A 472 4.40 -42.28 -2.24
N PRO A 473 3.16 -42.02 -2.70
CA PRO A 473 2.15 -43.05 -2.86
C PRO A 473 2.49 -43.97 -4.05
N VAL A 474 2.40 -45.27 -3.80
CA VAL A 474 2.55 -46.34 -4.79
C VAL A 474 1.26 -47.15 -4.80
N TYR A 475 0.62 -47.16 -5.97
CA TYR A 475 -0.61 -47.89 -6.23
C TYR A 475 -0.23 -49.21 -6.92
N VAL A 476 -0.37 -50.32 -6.21
CA VAL A 476 -0.18 -51.66 -6.76
C VAL A 476 -1.55 -52.19 -7.17
N ARG A 477 -1.75 -52.37 -8.47
CA ARG A 477 -2.94 -52.99 -9.04
C ARG A 477 -2.70 -54.48 -9.21
N LEU A 478 -3.62 -55.29 -8.70
CA LEU A 478 -3.59 -56.73 -8.96
C LEU A 478 -4.23 -57.03 -10.32
N LEU A 479 -3.52 -57.83 -11.11
CA LEU A 479 -3.99 -58.39 -12.37
C LEU A 479 -4.58 -59.77 -12.11
N ASP A 480 -5.80 -59.92 -12.58
CA ASP A 480 -6.64 -61.12 -12.45
C ASP A 480 -5.97 -62.38 -13.01
N VAL A 481 -6.10 -63.47 -12.26
CA VAL A 481 -5.73 -64.83 -12.66
C VAL A 481 -6.86 -65.76 -12.24
N ASN A 482 -7.50 -66.41 -13.20
CA ASN A 482 -8.65 -67.31 -12.98
C ASN A 482 -8.29 -68.50 -12.05
N ASP A 483 -8.46 -68.31 -10.75
CA ASP A 483 -8.13 -69.27 -9.70
C ASP A 483 -9.36 -69.68 -8.86
N ASN A 484 -10.43 -68.88 -8.90
CA ASN A 484 -11.73 -69.27 -8.40
C ASN A 484 -12.43 -70.23 -9.38
N ALA A 485 -13.46 -70.92 -8.90
CA ALA A 485 -14.22 -71.87 -9.70
C ALA A 485 -15.69 -71.47 -9.74
N PRO A 486 -16.36 -71.52 -10.91
CA PRO A 486 -17.71 -70.98 -11.06
C PRO A 486 -18.70 -71.73 -10.19
N THR A 487 -19.45 -71.00 -9.37
CA THR A 487 -20.46 -71.55 -8.47
C THR A 487 -21.87 -71.22 -8.97
N PHE A 488 -22.90 -71.90 -8.45
CA PHE A 488 -24.28 -71.52 -8.81
C PHE A 488 -24.63 -70.14 -8.24
N ALA A 489 -25.23 -69.29 -9.08
CA ALA A 489 -25.65 -67.94 -8.72
C ALA A 489 -26.71 -67.89 -7.60
N SER A 490 -27.37 -69.00 -7.33
CA SER A 490 -28.35 -69.15 -6.25
C SER A 490 -28.54 -70.64 -5.91
N PHE A 491 -29.16 -70.92 -4.76
CA PHE A 491 -29.61 -72.28 -4.45
C PHE A 491 -30.83 -72.64 -5.31
N TYR A 492 -30.64 -73.58 -6.25
CA TYR A 492 -31.71 -74.01 -7.15
C TYR A 492 -32.48 -75.22 -6.59
N GLU A 493 -33.77 -74.99 -6.32
CA GLU A 493 -34.78 -76.00 -6.04
C GLU A 493 -35.94 -75.86 -7.03
N THR A 494 -36.43 -76.98 -7.57
CA THR A 494 -37.42 -76.98 -8.64
C THR A 494 -38.33 -78.21 -8.58
N PHE A 495 -39.51 -78.13 -9.20
CA PHE A 495 -40.58 -79.12 -9.10
C PHE A 495 -40.97 -79.65 -10.48
N VAL A 496 -41.19 -80.96 -10.61
CA VAL A 496 -41.45 -81.65 -11.88
C VAL A 496 -42.53 -82.70 -11.74
N CYS A 497 -43.43 -82.79 -12.71
CA CYS A 497 -44.43 -83.86 -12.78
C CYS A 497 -43.80 -85.24 -13.00
N GLU A 498 -44.30 -86.26 -12.29
CA GLU A 498 -43.87 -87.66 -12.46
C GLU A 498 -43.93 -88.19 -13.92
N LYS A 499 -44.82 -87.61 -14.74
CA LYS A 499 -45.09 -87.93 -16.15
C LYS A 499 -44.94 -86.69 -17.06
N THR A 500 -43.79 -86.04 -16.96
CA THR A 500 -43.40 -84.88 -17.79
C THR A 500 -43.11 -85.26 -19.25
N LYS A 501 -43.19 -84.30 -20.19
CA LYS A 501 -42.84 -84.53 -21.60
C LYS A 501 -41.31 -84.60 -21.77
N PRO A 502 -40.76 -85.53 -22.57
CA PRO A 502 -39.31 -85.57 -22.83
C PRO A 502 -38.81 -84.26 -23.44
N GLY A 503 -37.73 -83.70 -22.88
CA GLY A 503 -37.19 -82.39 -23.27
C GLY A 503 -37.92 -81.17 -22.69
N GLN A 504 -38.90 -81.33 -21.79
CA GLN A 504 -39.52 -80.19 -21.11
C GLN A 504 -38.49 -79.45 -20.24
N LYS A 505 -38.40 -78.12 -20.41
CA LYS A 505 -37.58 -77.24 -19.58
C LYS A 505 -38.14 -77.21 -18.15
N ILE A 506 -37.30 -77.59 -17.18
CA ILE A 506 -37.63 -77.60 -15.75
C ILE A 506 -37.15 -76.30 -15.10
N GLN A 507 -35.84 -76.05 -15.20
CA GLN A 507 -35.16 -74.97 -14.50
C GLN A 507 -34.17 -74.28 -15.44
N THR A 508 -34.04 -72.96 -15.30
CA THR A 508 -32.86 -72.25 -15.79
C THR A 508 -31.89 -72.09 -14.63
N VAL A 509 -30.64 -72.48 -14.86
CA VAL A 509 -29.54 -72.28 -13.91
C VAL A 509 -28.56 -71.27 -14.50
N SER A 510 -27.98 -70.44 -13.64
CA SER A 510 -26.86 -69.56 -13.94
C SER A 510 -25.76 -69.77 -12.90
N ALA A 511 -24.56 -69.36 -13.26
CA ALA A 511 -23.39 -69.39 -12.41
C ALA A 511 -22.88 -67.97 -12.18
N VAL A 512 -22.06 -67.81 -11.15
CA VAL A 512 -21.24 -66.63 -10.87
C VAL A 512 -19.82 -67.11 -10.63
N ASP A 513 -18.86 -66.29 -11.06
CA ASP A 513 -17.48 -66.40 -10.64
C ASP A 513 -17.11 -65.21 -9.75
N ALA A 514 -16.04 -65.37 -8.98
CA ALA A 514 -15.46 -64.30 -8.18
C ALA A 514 -14.46 -63.46 -8.99
N ASP A 515 -13.77 -64.11 -9.94
CA ASP A 515 -12.81 -63.54 -10.89
C ASP A 515 -13.44 -62.43 -11.78
N ASP A 516 -12.59 -61.71 -12.52
CA ASP A 516 -12.97 -60.56 -13.35
C ASP A 516 -12.94 -60.87 -14.86
N PRO A 517 -13.93 -60.42 -15.65
CA PRO A 517 -14.99 -59.48 -15.29
C PRO A 517 -16.21 -60.12 -14.61
N VAL A 518 -16.59 -59.57 -13.46
CA VAL A 518 -17.77 -59.99 -12.67
C VAL A 518 -19.03 -60.10 -13.56
N GLY A 519 -19.47 -61.33 -13.81
CA GLY A 519 -20.64 -61.66 -14.64
C GLY A 519 -20.43 -61.62 -16.16
N GLY A 520 -19.20 -61.41 -16.65
CA GLY A 520 -18.83 -61.48 -18.06
C GLY A 520 -18.27 -62.84 -18.54
N HIS A 521 -17.92 -63.72 -17.61
CA HIS A 521 -17.39 -65.06 -17.88
C HIS A 521 -18.37 -65.96 -18.65
N LYS A 522 -17.83 -66.91 -19.42
CA LYS A 522 -18.61 -67.84 -20.25
C LYS A 522 -18.64 -69.24 -19.65
N PHE A 523 -19.68 -69.51 -18.89
CA PHE A 523 -19.86 -70.79 -18.22
C PHE A 523 -20.41 -71.90 -19.14
N PHE A 524 -19.75 -73.06 -19.12
CA PHE A 524 -20.22 -74.31 -19.69
C PHE A 524 -20.80 -75.20 -18.58
N PHE A 525 -21.94 -75.82 -18.85
CA PHE A 525 -22.66 -76.65 -17.88
C PHE A 525 -22.84 -78.04 -18.45
N SER A 526 -22.40 -79.06 -17.70
CA SER A 526 -22.56 -80.46 -18.04
C SER A 526 -23.12 -81.24 -16.84
N LEU A 527 -23.62 -82.44 -17.06
CA LEU A 527 -23.94 -83.35 -15.95
C LEU A 527 -22.70 -84.14 -15.57
N ALA A 528 -22.51 -84.41 -14.28
CA ALA A 528 -21.44 -85.30 -13.84
C ALA A 528 -21.51 -86.64 -14.59
N MET A 529 -20.35 -87.25 -14.88
CA MET A 529 -20.21 -88.32 -15.88
C MET A 529 -21.12 -89.54 -15.64
N GLU A 530 -21.47 -89.82 -14.37
CA GLU A 530 -22.43 -90.88 -13.99
C GLU A 530 -23.86 -90.60 -14.48
N TRP A 531 -24.28 -89.33 -14.52
CA TRP A 531 -25.61 -88.88 -14.93
C TRP A 531 -25.68 -88.56 -16.43
N ALA A 532 -24.58 -88.21 -17.08
CA ALA A 532 -24.55 -87.90 -18.51
C ALA A 532 -25.05 -89.05 -19.41
N TYR A 533 -24.78 -90.31 -19.05
CA TYR A 533 -25.13 -91.49 -19.87
C TYR A 533 -26.34 -92.28 -19.36
N ARG A 534 -26.76 -92.10 -18.11
CA ARG A 534 -27.86 -92.86 -17.46
C ARG A 534 -28.88 -92.02 -16.71
N GLY A 535 -28.73 -90.70 -16.65
CA GLY A 535 -29.60 -89.80 -15.90
C GLY A 535 -30.96 -89.55 -16.57
N ASN A 536 -31.94 -89.18 -15.74
CA ASN A 536 -33.27 -88.76 -16.16
C ASN A 536 -33.35 -87.25 -16.53
N PHE A 537 -32.21 -86.58 -16.73
CA PHE A 537 -32.13 -85.15 -17.00
C PHE A 537 -31.08 -84.87 -18.06
N THR A 538 -31.22 -83.77 -18.79
CA THR A 538 -30.21 -83.28 -19.74
C THR A 538 -30.05 -81.77 -19.62
N VAL A 539 -28.83 -81.27 -19.68
CA VAL A 539 -28.55 -79.82 -19.76
C VAL A 539 -28.50 -79.44 -21.24
N LYS A 540 -29.23 -78.41 -21.64
CA LYS A 540 -29.24 -77.90 -23.01
C LYS A 540 -29.03 -76.39 -23.06
N ASP A 541 -28.12 -75.99 -23.93
CA ASP A 541 -27.79 -74.60 -24.21
C ASP A 541 -28.95 -73.90 -24.95
N ASN A 542 -29.17 -72.63 -24.63
CA ASN A 542 -30.24 -71.83 -25.21
C ASN A 542 -29.87 -70.33 -25.17
N GLU A 543 -28.80 -70.00 -25.91
CA GLU A 543 -28.29 -68.68 -26.37
C GLU A 543 -27.99 -67.58 -25.34
N ASN A 544 -28.48 -67.64 -24.10
CA ASN A 544 -28.02 -66.80 -22.97
C ASN A 544 -28.33 -67.41 -21.58
N ALA A 545 -28.98 -68.57 -21.48
CA ALA A 545 -29.21 -69.24 -20.21
C ALA A 545 -29.32 -70.76 -20.39
N LYS A 546 -28.57 -71.55 -19.60
CA LYS A 546 -28.64 -73.01 -19.72
C LYS A 546 -29.91 -73.55 -19.07
N SER A 547 -30.60 -74.43 -19.78
CA SER A 547 -31.83 -75.06 -19.29
C SER A 547 -31.58 -76.51 -18.90
N VAL A 548 -32.02 -76.90 -17.70
CA VAL A 548 -32.10 -78.30 -17.30
C VAL A 548 -33.46 -78.83 -17.75
N GLN A 549 -33.45 -79.93 -18.50
CA GLN A 549 -34.61 -80.52 -19.15
C GLN A 549 -34.90 -81.92 -18.62
N SER A 550 -36.18 -82.30 -18.57
CA SER A 550 -36.61 -83.63 -18.12
C SER A 550 -36.44 -84.67 -19.22
N CYS A 551 -35.65 -85.71 -18.91
CA CYS A 551 -35.36 -86.90 -19.71
C CYS A 551 -34.78 -86.66 -21.11
N HIS A 552 -33.88 -87.57 -21.50
CA HIS A 552 -33.33 -87.60 -22.84
C HIS A 552 -34.45 -87.77 -23.90
N GLN A 553 -34.40 -86.97 -24.98
CA GLN A 553 -35.32 -87.12 -26.10
C GLN A 553 -35.27 -88.56 -26.65
N GLY A 554 -36.44 -89.18 -26.82
CA GLY A 554 -36.57 -90.56 -27.31
C GLY A 554 -36.80 -91.64 -26.24
N LYS A 555 -36.72 -91.33 -24.93
CA LYS A 555 -37.21 -92.23 -23.86
C LYS A 555 -38.48 -91.69 -23.23
N GLY A 556 -39.42 -92.58 -22.88
CA GLY A 556 -40.58 -92.23 -22.06
C GLY A 556 -40.11 -91.72 -20.70
N CYS A 557 -40.54 -90.52 -20.30
CA CYS A 557 -40.08 -89.90 -19.07
C CYS A 557 -41.01 -90.26 -17.91
N GLN A 558 -40.56 -91.17 -17.05
CA GLN A 558 -41.22 -91.46 -15.79
C GLN A 558 -40.20 -91.34 -14.65
N LEU A 559 -40.48 -90.42 -13.74
CA LEU A 559 -39.63 -90.14 -12.58
C LEU A 559 -40.15 -90.96 -11.39
N HIS A 560 -39.30 -91.83 -10.84
CA HIS A 560 -39.68 -92.84 -9.84
C HIS A 560 -39.26 -92.51 -8.40
N LYS A 561 -38.43 -91.48 -8.20
CA LYS A 561 -38.03 -90.97 -6.87
C LYS A 561 -38.76 -89.67 -6.57
N SER A 562 -39.08 -89.42 -5.31
CA SER A 562 -39.67 -88.15 -4.84
C SER A 562 -38.71 -86.96 -4.92
N ILE A 563 -37.40 -87.21 -4.79
CA ILE A 563 -36.34 -86.20 -4.91
C ILE A 563 -35.20 -86.78 -5.77
N TYR A 564 -34.71 -85.97 -6.69
CA TYR A 564 -33.47 -86.19 -7.44
C TYR A 564 -32.49 -85.07 -7.11
N LEU A 565 -31.28 -85.44 -6.68
CA LEU A 565 -30.14 -84.54 -6.54
C LEU A 565 -29.34 -84.66 -7.85
N VAL A 566 -29.34 -83.61 -8.66
CA VAL A 566 -28.73 -83.61 -10.00
C VAL A 566 -27.41 -82.85 -9.93
N PRO A 567 -26.25 -83.54 -9.95
CA PRO A 567 -24.94 -82.89 -9.97
C PRO A 567 -24.66 -82.29 -11.35
N VAL A 568 -24.56 -80.97 -11.39
CA VAL A 568 -24.21 -80.18 -12.58
C VAL A 568 -22.79 -79.69 -12.40
N VAL A 569 -21.89 -80.14 -13.28
CA VAL A 569 -20.53 -79.62 -13.35
C VAL A 569 -20.58 -78.31 -14.14
N ILE A 570 -20.05 -77.26 -13.53
CA ILE A 570 -19.91 -75.93 -14.11
C ILE A 570 -18.42 -75.75 -14.37
N THR A 571 -18.05 -75.35 -15.60
CA THR A 571 -16.69 -74.93 -15.93
C THR A 571 -16.75 -73.53 -16.50
N ASP A 572 -15.72 -72.73 -16.25
CA ASP A 572 -15.55 -71.45 -16.94
C ASP A 572 -15.05 -71.70 -18.38
N GLY A 573 -14.72 -70.61 -19.08
CA GLY A 573 -14.09 -70.62 -20.40
C GLY A 573 -12.74 -69.93 -20.42
N ASP A 574 -12.17 -69.64 -19.25
CA ASP A 574 -11.01 -68.79 -19.07
C ASP A 574 -9.77 -69.66 -18.79
N PHE A 575 -8.59 -69.10 -18.55
CA PHE A 575 -7.35 -69.90 -18.41
C PHE A 575 -6.55 -69.51 -17.16
N PRO A 576 -6.21 -70.49 -16.28
CA PRO A 576 -6.50 -71.92 -16.38
C PRO A 576 -7.97 -72.25 -16.13
N MET A 577 -8.56 -73.17 -16.91
CA MET A 577 -9.98 -73.52 -16.78
C MET A 577 -10.27 -74.19 -15.44
N GLN A 578 -11.13 -73.59 -14.62
CA GLN A 578 -11.58 -74.10 -13.34
C GLN A 578 -12.96 -74.75 -13.46
N SER A 579 -13.31 -75.58 -12.46
CA SER A 579 -14.59 -76.28 -12.46
C SER A 579 -15.09 -76.62 -11.06
N SER A 580 -16.39 -76.45 -10.86
CA SER A 580 -17.09 -76.85 -9.63
C SER A 580 -18.27 -77.77 -9.94
N THR A 581 -18.83 -78.42 -8.91
CA THR A 581 -20.05 -79.24 -9.06
C THR A 581 -21.15 -78.70 -8.15
N GLY A 582 -22.11 -78.00 -8.74
CA GLY A 582 -23.34 -77.58 -8.08
C GLY A 582 -24.38 -78.70 -8.06
N THR A 583 -25.21 -78.79 -7.01
CA THR A 583 -26.30 -79.78 -6.94
C THR A 583 -27.65 -79.10 -7.13
N LEU A 584 -28.33 -79.37 -8.24
CA LEU A 584 -29.72 -78.95 -8.46
C LEU A 584 -30.66 -79.91 -7.74
N THR A 585 -31.54 -79.38 -6.89
CA THR A 585 -32.55 -80.19 -6.19
C THR A 585 -33.85 -80.22 -6.99
N VAL A 586 -34.28 -81.41 -7.41
CA VAL A 586 -35.49 -81.61 -8.21
C VAL A 586 -36.49 -82.47 -7.42
N ARG A 587 -37.61 -81.88 -7.02
CA ARG A 587 -38.72 -82.58 -6.38
C ARG A 587 -39.73 -83.06 -7.40
N VAL A 588 -40.28 -84.25 -7.21
CA VAL A 588 -41.23 -84.88 -8.13
C VAL A 588 -42.63 -84.86 -7.52
N CYS A 589 -43.58 -84.31 -8.26
CA CYS A 589 -44.97 -84.13 -7.85
C CYS A 589 -45.92 -84.98 -8.70
N THR A 590 -47.09 -85.31 -8.14
CA THR A 590 -48.22 -85.82 -8.92
C THR A 590 -48.92 -84.65 -9.62
N CYS A 591 -49.36 -84.87 -10.86
CA CYS A 591 -49.96 -83.84 -11.70
C CYS A 591 -51.22 -84.36 -12.40
N ASP A 592 -52.14 -83.44 -12.68
CA ASP A 592 -53.39 -83.70 -13.37
C ASP A 592 -53.18 -84.04 -14.87
N ARG A 593 -54.29 -84.23 -15.60
CA ARG A 593 -54.26 -84.56 -17.04
C ARG A 593 -53.92 -83.36 -17.93
N GLU A 594 -53.98 -82.14 -17.40
CA GLU A 594 -53.63 -80.89 -18.10
C GLU A 594 -52.15 -80.50 -17.88
N GLY A 595 -51.49 -81.11 -16.89
CA GLY A 595 -50.07 -80.90 -16.55
C GLY A 595 -49.85 -79.96 -15.36
N ASN A 596 -50.89 -79.61 -14.60
CA ASN A 596 -50.77 -78.81 -13.40
C ASN A 596 -50.39 -79.70 -12.20
N MET A 597 -49.60 -79.15 -11.26
CA MET A 597 -49.15 -79.88 -10.07
C MET A 597 -50.26 -79.99 -9.02
N GLU A 598 -50.66 -81.22 -8.68
CA GLU A 598 -51.73 -81.49 -7.70
C GLU A 598 -51.18 -81.64 -6.28
N LEU A 599 -50.14 -82.47 -6.08
CA LEU A 599 -49.48 -82.66 -4.78
C LEU A 599 -47.96 -82.83 -4.94
N CYS A 600 -47.21 -82.00 -4.19
CA CYS A 600 -45.75 -82.02 -4.09
C CYS A 600 -45.26 -82.49 -2.69
N ASN A 601 -46.00 -83.41 -2.05
CA ASN A 601 -45.92 -83.62 -0.60
C ASN A 601 -45.38 -84.98 -0.18
N ALA A 602 -44.07 -85.01 0.09
CA ALA A 602 -43.60 -85.33 1.44
C ALA A 602 -42.93 -84.03 1.93
N GLU A 603 -43.54 -83.18 2.76
CA GLU A 603 -44.38 -83.44 3.93
C GLU A 603 -45.47 -82.36 4.13
N ALA A 604 -46.68 -82.54 3.60
CA ALA A 604 -47.81 -81.69 3.98
C ALA A 604 -49.15 -82.45 3.94
N GLN A 605 -49.33 -83.29 4.97
CA GLN A 605 -50.65 -83.55 5.58
C GLN A 605 -50.54 -84.12 7.01
N THR A 606 -49.73 -83.49 7.86
CA THR A 606 -49.73 -83.68 9.33
C THR A 606 -49.43 -82.37 10.08
N SER A 607 -50.03 -81.27 9.62
CA SER A 607 -50.16 -80.01 10.37
C SER A 607 -51.60 -79.79 10.81
N SER A 608 -52.20 -80.81 11.44
CA SER A 608 -53.15 -80.54 12.51
C SER A 608 -52.41 -79.66 13.54
N ALA A 609 -53.02 -78.53 13.92
CA ALA A 609 -52.35 -77.48 14.69
C ALA A 609 -51.76 -78.04 16.00
N GLY A 610 -50.46 -78.32 15.97
CA GLY A 610 -49.67 -78.90 17.03
C GLY A 610 -48.29 -78.26 16.99
N LEU A 611 -47.96 -77.52 18.05
CA LEU A 611 -46.71 -76.79 18.14
C LEU A 611 -45.54 -77.79 18.11
N SER A 612 -44.76 -77.78 17.03
CA SER A 612 -43.61 -78.67 16.85
C SER A 612 -42.72 -78.69 18.10
N THR A 613 -42.20 -79.85 18.47
CA THR A 613 -41.24 -79.97 19.58
C THR A 613 -40.02 -79.07 19.38
N GLY A 614 -39.59 -78.85 18.13
CA GLY A 614 -38.57 -77.86 17.78
C GLY A 614 -39.01 -76.41 18.02
N ALA A 615 -40.28 -76.08 17.77
CA ALA A 615 -40.84 -74.76 18.08
C ALA A 615 -41.01 -74.54 19.60
N LEU A 616 -41.41 -75.58 20.35
CA LEU A 616 -41.39 -75.56 21.83
C LEU A 616 -39.97 -75.36 22.37
N VAL A 617 -38.97 -76.07 21.84
CA VAL A 617 -37.56 -75.93 22.22
C VAL A 617 -37.01 -74.55 21.83
N ALA A 618 -37.37 -74.01 20.66
CA ALA A 618 -36.98 -72.67 20.24
C ALA A 618 -37.64 -71.58 21.10
N ILE A 619 -38.92 -71.70 21.44
CA ILE A 619 -39.61 -70.79 22.38
C ILE A 619 -38.98 -70.92 23.78
N LEU A 620 -38.68 -72.13 24.25
CA LEU A 620 -38.01 -72.33 25.54
C LEU A 620 -36.59 -71.72 25.53
N LEU A 621 -35.82 -71.88 24.45
CA LEU A 621 -34.52 -71.25 24.27
C LEU A 621 -34.63 -69.72 24.23
N CYS A 622 -35.58 -69.16 23.49
CA CYS A 622 -35.82 -67.71 23.46
C CYS A 622 -36.24 -67.18 24.84
N VAL A 623 -37.06 -67.92 25.61
CA VAL A 623 -37.42 -67.58 26.99
C VAL A 623 -36.21 -67.70 27.93
N ILE A 624 -35.36 -68.71 27.77
CA ILE A 624 -34.11 -68.87 28.54
C ILE A 624 -33.11 -67.75 28.20
N ILE A 625 -32.98 -67.37 26.93
CA ILE A 625 -32.12 -66.27 26.48
C ILE A 625 -32.66 -64.93 26.99
N LEU A 626 -33.98 -64.69 26.94
CA LEU A 626 -34.59 -63.50 27.54
C LEU A 626 -34.42 -63.47 29.06
N LEU A 627 -34.57 -64.60 29.76
CA LEU A 627 -34.29 -64.70 31.19
C LEU A 627 -32.81 -64.47 31.51
N MET A 628 -31.89 -65.01 30.70
CA MET A 628 -30.46 -64.73 30.82
C MET A 628 -30.16 -63.24 30.61
N ILE A 629 -30.74 -62.60 29.60
CA ILE A 629 -30.59 -61.16 29.35
C ILE A 629 -31.17 -60.34 30.52
N ILE A 630 -32.35 -60.69 31.04
CA ILE A 630 -32.96 -60.02 32.20
C ILE A 630 -32.11 -60.21 33.47
N VAL A 631 -31.56 -61.41 33.69
CA VAL A 631 -30.65 -61.70 34.81
C VAL A 631 -29.32 -60.96 34.65
N LEU A 632 -28.75 -60.90 33.45
CA LEU A 632 -27.54 -60.14 33.14
C LEU A 632 -27.77 -58.65 33.37
N PHE A 633 -28.90 -58.11 32.91
CA PHE A 633 -29.27 -56.71 33.11
C PHE A 633 -29.53 -56.40 34.60
N ALA A 634 -30.15 -57.31 35.35
CA ALA A 634 -30.32 -57.20 36.79
C ALA A 634 -28.98 -57.32 37.55
N ALA A 635 -28.04 -58.14 37.08
CA ALA A 635 -26.70 -58.28 37.63
C ALA A 635 -25.86 -57.00 37.38
N LEU A 636 -25.84 -56.49 36.15
CA LEU A 636 -25.20 -55.22 35.79
C LEU A 636 -25.81 -54.04 36.58
N LYS A 637 -27.14 -54.01 36.76
CA LYS A 637 -27.82 -53.01 37.58
C LYS A 637 -27.56 -53.16 39.09
N ARG A 638 -27.21 -54.36 39.57
CA ARG A 638 -26.71 -54.59 40.94
C ARG A 638 -25.22 -54.26 41.10
N GLN A 639 -24.39 -54.41 40.06
CA GLN A 639 -22.97 -54.05 40.09
C GLN A 639 -22.75 -52.53 40.11
N LYS A 640 -23.60 -51.73 39.44
CA LYS A 640 -23.53 -50.24 39.46
C LYS A 640 -23.83 -49.57 40.83
N LYS A 641 -23.81 -50.30 41.96
CA LYS A 641 -24.10 -49.76 43.30
C LYS A 641 -23.12 -50.16 44.42
N LYS A 642 -21.87 -50.50 44.09
CA LYS A 642 -20.79 -50.63 45.07
C LYS A 642 -19.46 -50.08 44.53
N GLU A 643 -19.13 -48.85 44.91
CA GLU A 643 -17.72 -48.44 45.10
C GLU A 643 -17.22 -49.05 46.42
N PRO A 644 -15.93 -49.41 46.54
CA PRO A 644 -14.97 -48.40 47.05
C PRO A 644 -13.50 -48.51 46.57
N LEU A 645 -12.87 -47.34 46.39
CA LEU A 645 -11.56 -46.90 46.93
C LEU A 645 -10.24 -47.73 46.80
N ILE A 646 -9.23 -47.02 46.26
CA ILE A 646 -7.79 -46.96 46.65
C ILE A 646 -6.77 -47.97 46.05
N ILE A 647 -6.08 -47.48 45.01
CA ILE A 647 -4.60 -47.32 44.84
C ILE A 647 -3.64 -48.44 45.28
N SER A 648 -2.97 -49.06 44.29
CA SER A 648 -1.50 -49.00 44.05
C SER A 648 -1.19 -49.59 42.66
N LYS A 649 -0.56 -48.87 41.72
CA LYS A 649 0.92 -48.83 41.48
C LYS A 649 1.51 -50.24 41.29
N GLU A 650 2.07 -50.67 40.15
CA GLU A 650 2.55 -50.01 38.91
C GLU A 650 2.17 -50.83 37.63
N ASP A 651 2.61 -50.38 36.43
CA ASP A 651 2.36 -50.94 35.08
C ASP A 651 0.90 -50.81 34.55
N VAL A 652 0.61 -50.46 33.30
CA VAL A 652 1.36 -50.57 32.02
C VAL A 652 1.23 -49.26 31.21
N ARG A 653 2.28 -48.87 30.47
CA ARG A 653 2.14 -47.98 29.28
C ARG A 653 1.80 -48.83 28.07
N ASP A 654 0.69 -48.54 27.38
CA ASP A 654 0.67 -48.37 25.91
C ASP A 654 -0.77 -48.21 25.36
N ASN A 655 -0.84 -47.51 24.22
CA ASN A 655 -1.91 -47.51 23.21
C ASN A 655 -3.33 -47.08 23.63
N VAL A 656 -3.80 -45.96 23.06
CA VAL A 656 -4.53 -46.01 21.77
C VAL A 656 -4.37 -44.68 21.04
N VAL A 657 -4.06 -44.78 19.74
CA VAL A 657 -4.04 -43.69 18.78
C VAL A 657 -5.45 -43.51 18.20
N SER A 658 -5.87 -42.25 18.02
CA SER A 658 -6.88 -41.74 17.06
C SER A 658 -7.96 -42.68 16.52
N TYR A 659 -9.22 -42.29 16.69
CA TYR A 659 -10.19 -42.35 15.60
C TYR A 659 -10.69 -40.94 15.28
N ASN A 660 -10.20 -40.41 14.15
CA ASN A 660 -10.94 -39.48 13.30
C ASN A 660 -11.48 -40.33 12.15
N ASP A 661 -12.79 -40.29 11.94
CA ASP A 661 -13.56 -40.70 10.76
C ASP A 661 -15.02 -40.38 11.13
N GLU A 662 -15.82 -39.58 10.41
CA GLU A 662 -15.61 -38.84 9.16
C GLU A 662 -16.41 -37.51 9.21
N GLY A 663 -16.13 -36.60 8.29
CA GLY A 663 -17.20 -35.94 7.52
C GLY A 663 -17.63 -34.51 7.90
N GLY A 664 -17.64 -33.66 6.87
CA GLY A 664 -18.29 -32.34 6.86
C GLY A 664 -17.44 -31.21 7.47
N GLY A 665 -17.27 -30.05 6.85
CA GLY A 665 -17.99 -29.52 5.68
C GLY A 665 -18.55 -28.14 6.02
N GLU A 666 -17.97 -27.12 5.39
CA GLU A 666 -18.56 -25.82 5.08
C GLU A 666 -18.99 -24.83 6.20
N GLU A 667 -18.79 -23.55 5.86
CA GLU A 667 -19.49 -22.36 6.33
C GLU A 667 -19.30 -21.82 7.77
N ASP A 668 -18.30 -20.94 7.88
CA ASP A 668 -18.34 -19.78 8.79
C ASP A 668 -19.61 -18.93 8.54
N THR A 669 -20.68 -19.18 9.27
CA THR A 669 -21.83 -18.27 9.37
C THR A 669 -22.15 -17.93 10.83
N GLN A 670 -21.61 -16.81 11.30
CA GLN A 670 -22.05 -16.21 12.56
C GLN A 670 -23.49 -15.70 12.41
N ALA A 671 -24.44 -16.51 12.88
CA ALA A 671 -25.86 -16.19 12.82
C ALA A 671 -26.23 -15.02 13.74
N PHE A 672 -27.10 -14.16 13.24
CA PHE A 672 -27.71 -13.06 13.98
C PHE A 672 -28.64 -13.58 15.09
N ASP A 673 -28.50 -13.07 16.31
CA ASP A 673 -29.55 -13.19 17.32
C ASP A 673 -30.65 -12.15 17.04
N ILE A 674 -31.83 -12.63 16.62
CA ILE A 674 -33.04 -11.83 16.43
C ILE A 674 -34.08 -12.22 17.52
N GLY A 675 -33.73 -11.97 18.77
CA GLY A 675 -34.65 -12.02 19.92
C GLY A 675 -35.69 -10.90 19.88
N ALA A 676 -36.87 -11.19 19.34
CA ALA A 676 -37.91 -10.19 19.11
C ALA A 676 -38.70 -9.75 20.36
N LEU A 677 -39.00 -8.45 20.43
CA LEU A 677 -40.26 -7.83 20.90
C LEU A 677 -40.85 -8.24 22.27
N ARG A 678 -41.01 -7.27 23.19
CA ARG A 678 -42.32 -6.54 23.42
C ARG A 678 -42.52 -5.98 24.87
N ASN A 679 -42.23 -4.67 25.06
CA ASN A 679 -42.85 -3.72 26.03
C ASN A 679 -42.79 -3.98 27.57
N PRO A 680 -43.04 -2.96 28.43
CA PRO A 680 -42.54 -1.56 28.41
C PRO A 680 -42.16 -1.01 29.83
N GLU A 681 -41.93 0.31 29.94
CA GLU A 681 -41.97 1.18 31.16
C GLU A 681 -40.73 1.34 32.08
N ALA A 682 -40.71 2.52 32.75
CA ALA A 682 -39.74 3.12 33.69
C ALA A 682 -38.33 3.48 33.11
N ILE A 683 -37.89 4.74 32.95
CA ILE A 683 -37.85 5.97 33.79
C ILE A 683 -36.61 6.05 34.70
N GLU A 684 -35.92 7.21 34.63
CA GLU A 684 -34.88 7.75 35.53
C GLU A 684 -33.57 6.96 35.68
N GLU A 685 -32.46 7.54 36.13
CA GLU A 685 -31.79 8.82 35.84
C GLU A 685 -30.38 8.67 36.45
N SER A 686 -29.38 9.14 35.72
CA SER A 686 -28.08 9.66 36.21
C SER A 686 -27.66 9.44 37.69
N GLN A 687 -26.57 8.68 37.91
CA GLN A 687 -25.55 9.08 38.89
C GLN A 687 -24.12 9.00 38.32
N GLN A 688 -23.32 10.00 38.68
CA GLN A 688 -21.98 10.28 38.16
C GLN A 688 -20.87 9.74 39.06
N ARG A 689 -19.70 9.45 38.48
CA ARG A 689 -18.37 9.95 38.95
C ARG A 689 -17.58 10.35 37.68
N ARG A 690 -17.03 11.57 37.52
CA ARG A 690 -15.97 12.26 38.30
C ARG A 690 -14.67 11.46 38.26
N ASP A 691 -13.53 11.95 37.74
CA ASP A 691 -12.99 13.33 37.70
C ASP A 691 -12.26 13.63 36.34
N ILE A 692 -12.44 14.81 35.68
CA ILE A 692 -11.66 16.08 35.74
C ILE A 692 -10.21 15.98 35.19
N ILE A 693 -9.70 16.82 34.27
CA ILE A 693 -10.27 17.75 33.26
C ILE A 693 -9.18 18.04 32.19
N PRO A 694 -9.53 18.47 30.95
CA PRO A 694 -8.58 18.75 29.87
C PRO A 694 -8.31 20.26 29.67
N SER A 695 -7.51 20.62 28.66
CA SER A 695 -7.45 21.97 28.06
C SER A 695 -6.92 21.86 26.63
N GLY A 696 -7.51 22.47 25.59
CA GLY A 696 -8.79 23.18 25.46
C GLY A 696 -9.00 23.56 23.97
N THR A 697 -10.20 23.36 23.39
CA THR A 697 -11.19 24.42 23.06
C THR A 697 -10.77 25.39 21.92
N LEU A 698 -11.60 25.76 20.93
CA LEU A 698 -13.07 25.96 20.91
C LEU A 698 -13.76 25.61 19.56
N ASN A 699 -14.92 24.93 19.69
CA ASN A 699 -16.24 25.14 19.07
C ASN A 699 -16.54 25.32 17.54
N PRO A 700 -17.81 25.03 17.12
CA PRO A 700 -18.26 24.85 15.72
C PRO A 700 -19.49 25.78 15.41
N PRO A 701 -20.52 25.39 14.60
CA PRO A 701 -20.60 24.81 13.24
C PRO A 701 -21.42 25.70 12.25
N ILE A 702 -21.65 25.23 10.99
CA ILE A 702 -22.97 25.11 10.29
C ILE A 702 -22.93 25.36 8.74
N ARG A 703 -23.52 24.38 8.00
CA ARG A 703 -24.10 24.40 6.62
C ARG A 703 -23.24 24.32 5.33
N ARG A 704 -23.52 23.25 4.54
CA ARG A 704 -24.07 23.18 3.14
C ARG A 704 -23.42 24.08 2.06
N THR A 705 -23.17 23.71 0.78
CA THR A 705 -23.45 22.56 -0.14
C THR A 705 -22.74 22.91 -1.50
N ALA A 706 -22.49 22.07 -2.53
CA ALA A 706 -22.61 20.64 -2.87
C ALA A 706 -21.83 20.41 -4.22
N ILE A 707 -22.13 19.34 -5.00
CA ILE A 707 -21.70 19.07 -6.40
C ILE A 707 -20.24 18.54 -6.49
N LEU A 708 -19.84 17.51 -7.27
CA LEU A 708 -20.41 16.77 -8.43
C LEU A 708 -20.18 15.23 -8.31
N SER A 709 -20.79 14.43 -9.18
CA SER A 709 -20.87 12.95 -9.12
C SER A 709 -20.42 12.24 -10.43
N ARG A 710 -20.51 10.89 -10.42
CA ARG A 710 -20.35 9.88 -11.52
C ARG A 710 -18.97 9.23 -11.63
N ASP A 711 -18.83 7.94 -12.00
CA ASP A 711 -19.75 6.79 -12.05
C ASP A 711 -18.87 5.51 -12.01
N ASN A 712 -19.37 4.40 -11.45
CA ASN A 712 -18.76 3.07 -11.63
C ASN A 712 -19.88 2.03 -11.78
N ALA A 713 -20.15 1.62 -13.02
CA ALA A 713 -21.18 0.65 -13.37
C ALA A 713 -20.69 -0.21 -14.54
N ASP A 714 -19.98 -1.30 -14.24
CA ASP A 714 -19.36 -2.16 -15.27
C ASP A 714 -19.28 -3.65 -14.85
N VAL A 715 -20.33 -4.15 -14.19
CA VAL A 715 -20.42 -5.57 -13.78
C VAL A 715 -21.79 -6.19 -14.08
N ARG A 716 -22.86 -5.39 -14.24
CA ARG A 716 -24.21 -5.91 -14.51
C ARG A 716 -24.54 -6.13 -15.99
N ASP A 717 -23.88 -5.42 -16.91
CA ASP A 717 -24.14 -5.60 -18.35
C ASP A 717 -23.38 -6.81 -18.93
N PHE A 718 -22.21 -7.15 -18.39
CA PHE A 718 -21.43 -8.33 -18.81
C PHE A 718 -22.17 -9.67 -18.56
N ILE A 719 -22.97 -9.76 -17.49
CA ILE A 719 -23.70 -10.99 -17.13
C ILE A 719 -24.93 -11.20 -18.01
N ASN A 720 -25.64 -10.13 -18.36
CA ASN A 720 -26.85 -10.22 -19.20
C ASN A 720 -26.53 -10.59 -20.66
N GLN A 721 -25.34 -10.23 -21.15
CA GLN A 721 -24.97 -10.45 -22.55
C GLN A 721 -24.60 -11.92 -22.88
N ARG A 722 -24.28 -12.76 -21.88
CA ARG A 722 -23.91 -14.16 -22.09
C ARG A 722 -25.08 -15.17 -21.99
N VAL A 723 -26.27 -14.71 -21.60
CA VAL A 723 -27.46 -15.56 -21.40
C VAL A 723 -28.38 -15.56 -22.64
N GLN A 724 -28.14 -14.70 -23.64
CA GLN A 724 -28.92 -14.66 -24.89
C GLN A 724 -28.30 -15.42 -26.08
N ASP A 725 -27.03 -15.83 -25.98
CA ASP A 725 -26.29 -16.45 -27.10
C ASP A 725 -26.38 -17.99 -27.15
N ASN A 726 -27.19 -18.63 -26.29
CA ASN A 726 -27.26 -20.11 -26.18
C ASN A 726 -28.69 -20.70 -26.33
N ASP A 727 -29.66 -19.92 -26.79
CA ASP A 727 -31.05 -20.36 -27.03
C ASP A 727 -31.50 -20.03 -28.48
N ARG A 728 -30.82 -20.62 -29.47
CA ARG A 728 -31.29 -20.75 -30.87
C ARG A 728 -30.70 -21.97 -31.59
#